data_AF-A0A2W6YT63-F1
#
_entry.id   AF-A0A2W6YT63-F1
#
_cell.length_a   1.000
_cell.length_b   1.000
_cell.length_c   1.000
_cell.angle_alpha   90.00
_cell.angle_beta   90.00
_cell.angle_gamma   90.00
#
_symmetry.space_group_name_H-M   'P 1'
#
loop_
_entity.id
_entity.type
_entity.pdbx_description
1 polymer ?
#
loop_
_entity_poly.entity_id
_entity_poly.type
_entity_poly.pdbx_seq_one_letter_code
_entity_poly.pdbx_strand_id
1 'polypeptide(L)'
;MLTLAPAAVADTAPAHLDLFRLGGSVYMLCWTLDASPFGKPTLALAGHGRRLASASVMLNLRDGRERLAVAFRHTGHDDIVATLSDHGPRGDVTATFDPALVHGLADPAEILRDLAPGSRLALAGTLAGPWPALFRLGTTTPYLSFLRQFLLTLFEKTAPVLPVASLVEGRLLCETVLPPDFGPLRSAARLDGAGLTRLDLRSRLGRTDRKGRRGFDFILDAPPARGGALLVLQGDGALAVRVLPSQQAVPTLGHWWASKAGSRDGLRNWLVEQLAGLSEQGRLLAIEMQRRLPLPVQNVRRNDDLPSAELDLAVCNEAGLLIGGWLRDPDGLLDEIMLHRGEGAPIPMLQHLRRFPARLPAAAGGEPRPATGFAALAAGFAGGAPVLQPRCEVKLRSGTTLVLRPPVQPADATTIRARALAAIPPQHLSAEIMETTLAPVLAACQKDLRESLPEPQVRPFGRAPSRPAVSVVIPLYRVYDFLKVQIAAFAGDPSFVSTAELIYVLDSPEHAAEVAHLLGGLHLAYGLPFQLVVMGRNGGFSAACNTGAKVARGEALAMVNSDVIPSANGWLPALVARLDRRNRVGAVGPKLLYDDGSLQHAGLYFKRDSKGTWLNHHYFKGMPGSYAPANIERPVPGVTGACIVMPHALFTEIGGFDDGYVIGDYEDSDLCLKLRRAGFAIVYAPSVALYHLERQSIARSVDYVRGVASQHNAWLQTKRWDAQIAALMSEIDAPARRPAPRDLAPRDLDILPGVHLRRATAA
;
A
#
# COMPACT_ATOMS: atom_id res chain seq x y z
N MET A 1 -13.23 50.54 26.15
CA MET A 1 -13.02 49.85 27.43
C MET A 1 -13.94 50.49 28.47
N LEU A 2 -14.58 49.70 29.33
CA LEU A 2 -15.28 50.20 30.51
C LEU A 2 -14.62 49.57 31.73
N THR A 3 -13.98 50.38 32.57
CA THR A 3 -13.36 49.92 33.82
C THR A 3 -14.40 50.05 34.93
N LEU A 4 -14.68 48.95 35.60
CA LEU A 4 -15.72 48.80 36.61
C LEU A 4 -15.08 48.60 37.98
N ALA A 5 -15.66 49.22 39.01
CA ALA A 5 -15.32 48.94 40.39
C ALA A 5 -16.29 47.87 40.95
N PRO A 6 -15.81 46.85 41.68
CA PRO A 6 -16.68 45.88 42.34
C PRO A 6 -17.59 46.56 43.37
N ALA A 7 -18.76 45.98 43.65
CA ALA A 7 -19.59 46.43 44.76
C ALA A 7 -18.84 46.19 46.08
N ALA A 8 -18.62 47.25 46.86
CA ALA A 8 -17.73 47.24 48.01
C ALA A 8 -18.18 46.22 49.08
N VAL A 9 -17.31 45.25 49.37
CA VAL A 9 -17.23 44.58 50.67
C VAL A 9 -15.89 44.99 51.27
N ALA A 10 -15.93 45.39 52.55
CA ALA A 10 -14.90 46.15 53.26
C ALA A 10 -13.44 45.69 53.05
N ASP A 11 -12.55 46.69 52.96
CA ASP A 11 -11.09 46.64 53.08
C ASP A 11 -10.35 45.56 52.25
N THR A 12 -10.21 45.79 50.93
CA THR A 12 -8.97 45.46 50.19
C THR A 12 -8.91 46.25 48.87
N ALA A 13 -7.69 46.39 48.33
CA ALA A 13 -7.35 47.13 47.11
C ALA A 13 -8.27 46.82 45.91
N PRO A 14 -8.49 47.78 44.99
CA PRO A 14 -9.51 47.65 43.95
C PRO A 14 -9.20 46.49 43.00
N ALA A 15 -10.08 45.49 42.98
CA ALA A 15 -10.09 44.52 41.90
C ALA A 15 -10.48 45.25 40.60
N HIS A 16 -9.55 45.33 39.66
CA HIS A 16 -9.79 45.98 38.38
C HIS A 16 -10.54 45.03 37.45
N LEU A 17 -11.76 45.44 37.09
CA LEU A 17 -12.64 44.74 36.18
C LEU A 17 -12.73 45.52 34.87
N ASP A 18 -12.32 44.91 33.75
CA ASP A 18 -12.36 45.54 32.44
C ASP A 18 -13.25 44.75 31.48
N LEU A 19 -14.15 45.45 30.78
CA LEU A 19 -15.03 44.84 29.78
C LEU A 19 -14.65 45.27 28.35
N PHE A 20 -14.47 44.28 27.49
CA PHE A 20 -14.03 44.44 26.10
C PHE A 20 -15.04 43.81 25.14
N ARG A 21 -15.39 44.52 24.06
CA ARG A 21 -16.23 43.95 22.98
C ARG A 21 -15.34 43.30 21.91
N LEU A 22 -15.47 41.98 21.73
CA LEU A 22 -14.67 41.23 20.75
C LEU A 22 -15.28 41.31 19.34
N GLY A 23 -16.62 41.34 19.24
CA GLY A 23 -17.32 41.47 17.97
C GLY A 23 -18.78 41.04 18.06
N GLY A 24 -19.66 41.72 17.32
CA GLY A 24 -21.11 41.48 17.37
C GLY A 24 -21.62 41.62 18.81
N SER A 25 -22.25 40.58 19.32
CA SER A 25 -22.85 40.48 20.66
C SER A 25 -21.96 39.70 21.65
N VAL A 26 -20.65 39.61 21.39
CA VAL A 26 -19.71 38.83 22.20
C VAL A 26 -18.69 39.75 22.86
N TYR A 27 -18.51 39.52 24.15
CA TYR A 27 -17.72 40.32 25.06
C TYR A 27 -16.70 39.45 25.79
N MET A 28 -15.63 40.08 26.27
CA MET A 28 -14.61 39.50 27.13
C MET A 28 -14.51 40.35 28.40
N LEU A 29 -14.83 39.75 29.54
CA LEU A 29 -14.62 40.34 30.85
C LEU A 29 -13.25 39.89 31.38
N CYS A 30 -12.43 40.84 31.80
CA CYS A 30 -11.15 40.60 32.44
C CYS A 30 -11.25 41.01 33.91
N TRP A 31 -11.08 40.04 34.81
CA TRP A 31 -11.02 40.29 36.25
C TRP A 31 -9.60 40.08 36.75
N THR A 32 -8.95 41.15 37.22
CA THR A 32 -7.58 41.08 37.78
C THR A 32 -7.64 40.75 39.27
N LEU A 33 -6.86 39.75 39.68
CA LEU A 33 -6.85 39.13 40.99
C LEU A 33 -5.42 39.10 41.54
N ASP A 34 -5.27 39.26 42.85
CA ASP A 34 -4.03 38.84 43.52
C ASP A 34 -3.92 37.30 43.44
N ALA A 35 -2.70 36.78 43.37
CA ALA A 35 -2.47 35.35 43.23
C ALA A 35 -3.19 34.57 44.35
N SER A 36 -4.19 33.75 44.00
CA SER A 36 -5.03 33.07 45.00
C SER A 36 -4.31 31.86 45.60
N PRO A 37 -4.18 31.78 46.93
CA PRO A 37 -3.63 30.60 47.59
C PRO A 37 -4.67 29.46 47.77
N PHE A 38 -5.95 29.68 47.41
CA PHE A 38 -7.07 28.80 47.79
C PHE A 38 -7.69 27.97 46.65
N GLY A 39 -7.07 27.95 45.47
CA GLY A 39 -7.48 27.14 44.33
C GLY A 39 -7.66 27.95 43.05
N LYS A 40 -8.08 27.31 41.96
CA LYS A 40 -8.27 27.97 40.67
C LYS A 40 -9.58 28.77 40.69
N PRO A 41 -9.56 30.11 40.58
CA PRO A 41 -10.77 30.92 40.70
C PRO A 41 -11.71 30.67 39.50
N THR A 42 -13.01 30.75 39.77
CA THR A 42 -14.07 30.58 38.78
C THR A 42 -14.95 31.82 38.72
N LEU A 43 -15.50 32.07 37.52
CA LEU A 43 -16.41 33.19 37.30
C LEU A 43 -17.72 32.69 36.70
N ALA A 44 -18.82 32.94 37.39
CA ALA A 44 -20.17 32.75 36.87
C ALA A 44 -20.73 34.08 36.37
N LEU A 45 -21.43 34.04 35.23
CA LEU A 45 -22.10 35.20 34.65
C LEU A 45 -23.59 34.90 34.58
N ALA A 46 -24.44 35.85 34.99
CA ALA A 46 -25.89 35.74 34.89
C ALA A 46 -26.53 37.04 34.37
N GLY A 47 -27.48 36.90 33.44
CA GLY A 47 -28.35 37.99 32.98
C GLY A 47 -29.81 37.60 33.21
N HIS A 48 -30.61 38.49 33.79
CA HIS A 48 -31.98 38.19 34.27
C HIS A 48 -32.07 36.93 35.15
N GLY A 49 -31.08 36.71 36.04
CA GLY A 49 -31.04 35.53 36.91
C GLY A 49 -30.78 34.20 36.19
N ARG A 50 -30.52 34.20 34.88
CA ARG A 50 -30.13 33.01 34.10
C ARG A 50 -28.64 33.01 33.84
N ARG A 51 -28.00 31.86 34.06
CA ARG A 51 -26.58 31.66 33.80
C ARG A 51 -26.26 31.80 32.30
N LEU A 52 -25.27 32.62 31.97
CA LEU A 52 -24.76 32.79 30.62
C LEU A 52 -23.72 31.71 30.30
N ALA A 53 -23.73 31.23 29.06
CA ALA A 53 -22.67 30.38 28.55
C ALA A 53 -21.39 31.21 28.41
N SER A 54 -20.32 30.77 29.06
CA SER A 54 -19.04 31.44 29.08
C SER A 54 -17.88 30.47 28.95
N ALA A 55 -16.73 30.98 28.50
CA ALA A 55 -15.48 30.24 28.44
C ALA A 55 -14.36 31.14 28.96
N SER A 56 -13.46 30.58 29.77
CA SER A 56 -12.44 31.36 30.46
C SER A 56 -11.01 30.88 30.17
N VAL A 57 -10.06 31.80 30.30
CA VAL A 57 -8.63 31.53 30.28
C VAL A 57 -7.96 32.31 31.42
N MET A 58 -7.05 31.65 32.14
CA MET A 58 -6.26 32.31 33.18
C MET A 58 -4.98 32.87 32.58
N LEU A 59 -4.66 34.12 32.92
CA LEU A 59 -3.55 34.87 32.35
C LEU A 59 -2.71 35.50 33.46
N ASN A 60 -1.41 35.29 33.43
CA ASN A 60 -0.46 35.91 34.36
C ASN A 60 -0.10 37.32 33.88
N LEU A 61 -0.05 38.25 34.83
CA LEU A 61 0.41 39.63 34.63
C LEU A 61 1.90 39.77 34.93
N ARG A 62 2.51 40.86 34.46
CA ARG A 62 3.94 41.15 34.65
C ARG A 62 4.30 41.50 36.09
N ASP A 63 3.33 41.95 36.87
CA ASP A 63 3.46 42.34 38.28
C ASP A 63 3.21 41.18 39.26
N GLY A 64 3.02 39.95 38.75
CA GLY A 64 2.81 38.74 39.55
C GLY A 64 1.34 38.45 39.89
N ARG A 65 0.41 39.34 39.50
CA ARG A 65 -1.05 39.10 39.64
C ARG A 65 -1.57 38.17 38.54
N GLU A 66 -2.77 37.65 38.74
CA GLU A 66 -3.48 36.82 37.77
C GLU A 66 -4.69 37.57 37.20
N ARG A 67 -5.10 37.23 35.97
CA ARG A 67 -6.24 37.82 35.28
C ARG A 67 -7.08 36.72 34.67
N LEU A 68 -8.31 36.59 35.14
CA LEU A 68 -9.30 35.67 34.59
C LEU A 68 -10.05 36.37 33.46
N ALA A 69 -9.76 35.98 32.20
CA ALA A 69 -10.44 36.49 31.03
C ALA A 69 -11.58 35.55 30.62
N VAL A 70 -12.81 36.06 30.54
CA VAL A 70 -14.02 35.28 30.33
C VAL A 70 -14.80 35.83 29.15
N ALA A 71 -14.93 35.04 28.09
CA ALA A 71 -15.76 35.36 26.94
C ALA A 71 -17.20 34.89 27.16
N PHE A 72 -18.16 35.71 26.73
CA PHE A 72 -19.59 35.39 26.79
C PHE A 72 -20.38 36.15 25.72
N ARG A 73 -21.58 35.67 25.41
CA ARG A 73 -22.51 36.32 24.48
C ARG A 73 -23.65 36.99 25.23
N HIS A 74 -23.99 38.22 24.86
CA HIS A 74 -25.13 38.95 25.39
C HIS A 74 -25.77 39.83 24.30
N THR A 75 -27.09 39.75 24.16
CA THR A 75 -27.89 40.45 23.14
C THR A 75 -28.98 41.36 23.72
N GLY A 76 -29.05 41.49 25.05
CA GLY A 76 -30.05 42.32 25.74
C GLY A 76 -29.54 43.72 26.06
N HIS A 77 -30.35 44.47 26.80
CA HIS A 77 -30.03 45.80 27.34
C HIS A 77 -29.95 45.78 28.87
N ASP A 78 -29.73 44.58 29.43
CA ASP A 78 -29.93 44.31 30.84
C ASP A 78 -28.58 44.08 31.54
N ASP A 79 -28.53 44.47 32.81
CA ASP A 79 -27.35 44.29 33.63
C ASP A 79 -26.95 42.82 33.76
N ILE A 80 -25.64 42.57 33.66
CA ILE A 80 -25.02 41.28 33.92
C ILE A 80 -24.40 41.30 35.30
N VAL A 81 -24.69 40.26 36.08
CA VAL A 81 -24.03 39.98 37.36
C VAL A 81 -22.91 38.96 37.13
N ALA A 82 -21.69 39.35 37.45
CA ALA A 82 -20.51 38.49 37.49
C ALA A 82 -20.18 38.12 38.93
N THR A 83 -20.13 36.82 39.22
CA THR A 83 -19.81 36.27 40.53
C THR A 83 -18.48 35.54 40.45
N LEU A 84 -17.47 36.05 41.15
CA LEU A 84 -16.14 35.46 41.29
C LEU A 84 -16.10 34.63 42.58
N SER A 85 -15.72 33.36 42.44
CA SER A 85 -15.43 32.44 43.55
C SER A 85 -13.96 32.04 43.47
N ASP A 86 -13.16 32.43 44.47
CA ASP A 86 -11.77 31.97 44.67
C ASP A 86 -11.67 30.78 45.65
N HIS A 87 -12.81 30.29 46.15
CA HIS A 87 -12.95 29.24 47.17
C HIS A 87 -12.27 29.58 48.51
N GLY A 88 -11.97 30.85 48.74
CA GLY A 88 -11.41 31.35 49.98
C GLY A 88 -12.46 31.64 51.05
N PRO A 89 -12.03 31.93 52.29
CA PRO A 89 -12.91 32.20 53.43
C PRO A 89 -13.67 33.54 53.33
N ARG A 90 -13.39 34.36 52.31
CA ARG A 90 -14.01 35.68 52.11
C ARG A 90 -15.35 35.62 51.38
N GLY A 91 -15.73 34.47 50.84
CA GLY A 91 -16.95 34.29 50.06
C GLY A 91 -16.87 34.89 48.66
N ASP A 92 -17.95 34.76 47.90
CA ASP A 92 -18.01 35.17 46.50
C ASP A 92 -18.09 36.71 46.36
N VAL A 93 -17.35 37.25 45.39
CA VAL A 93 -17.38 38.68 45.05
C VAL A 93 -18.27 38.88 43.84
N THR A 94 -19.20 39.84 43.90
CA THR A 94 -20.10 40.14 42.78
C THR A 94 -19.87 41.54 42.20
N ALA A 95 -19.96 41.65 40.88
CA ALA A 95 -19.93 42.91 40.16
C ALA A 95 -21.08 42.94 39.14
N THR A 96 -21.77 44.07 39.04
CA THR A 96 -22.89 44.26 38.11
C THR A 96 -22.52 45.30 37.06
N PHE A 97 -22.82 45.04 35.79
CA PHE A 97 -22.48 45.95 34.70
C PHE A 97 -23.39 45.80 33.49
N ASP A 98 -23.56 46.89 32.74
CA ASP A 98 -24.26 46.90 31.45
C ASP A 98 -23.25 46.79 30.28
N PRO A 99 -23.25 45.67 29.51
CA PRO A 99 -22.40 45.53 28.34
C PRO A 99 -22.68 46.54 27.21
N ALA A 100 -23.87 47.16 27.17
CA ALA A 100 -24.25 48.13 26.16
C ALA A 100 -23.44 49.45 26.25
N LEU A 101 -22.88 49.75 27.43
CA LEU A 101 -22.01 50.91 27.65
C LEU A 101 -20.64 50.77 26.98
N VAL A 102 -20.25 49.56 26.53
CA VAL A 102 -18.99 49.36 25.81
C VAL A 102 -19.15 49.69 24.33
N HIS A 103 -18.74 50.90 23.97
CA HIS A 103 -18.70 51.35 22.58
C HIS A 103 -17.42 50.91 21.86
N GLY A 104 -17.54 50.59 20.57
CA GLY A 104 -16.42 50.18 19.73
C GLY A 104 -15.94 48.75 19.96
N LEU A 105 -14.92 48.34 19.19
CA LEU A 105 -14.20 47.09 19.39
C LEU A 105 -13.07 47.30 20.40
N ALA A 106 -12.67 46.22 21.06
CA ALA A 106 -11.54 46.23 21.97
C ALA A 106 -10.24 46.64 21.27
N ASP A 107 -9.43 47.47 21.92
CA ASP A 107 -8.07 47.76 21.46
C ASP A 107 -7.11 46.66 21.93
N PRO A 108 -6.43 45.94 21.01
CA PRO A 108 -5.45 44.93 21.39
C PRO A 108 -4.31 45.45 22.28
N ALA A 109 -3.89 46.71 22.12
CA ALA A 109 -2.79 47.26 22.91
C ALA A 109 -3.15 47.38 24.40
N GLU A 110 -4.42 47.69 24.70
CA GLU A 110 -4.95 47.73 26.08
C GLU A 110 -4.95 46.33 26.70
N ILE A 111 -5.44 45.34 25.97
CA ILE A 111 -5.51 43.95 26.47
C ILE A 111 -4.12 43.38 26.74
N LEU A 112 -3.15 43.67 25.88
CA LEU A 112 -1.79 43.08 25.95
C LEU A 112 -0.86 43.77 26.95
N ARG A 113 -1.18 45.00 27.37
CA ARG A 113 -0.29 45.90 28.13
C ARG A 113 0.38 45.22 29.32
N ASP A 114 -0.41 44.62 30.20
CA ASP A 114 0.05 44.10 31.49
C ASP A 114 0.34 42.59 31.46
N LEU A 115 -0.03 41.90 30.38
CA LEU A 115 0.10 40.45 30.28
C LEU A 115 1.58 40.03 30.18
N ALA A 116 1.93 38.98 30.92
CA ALA A 116 3.21 38.30 30.79
C ALA A 116 3.34 37.63 29.40
N PRO A 117 4.56 37.46 28.85
CA PRO A 117 4.77 36.95 27.50
C PRO A 117 4.03 35.63 27.18
N GLY A 118 4.10 34.64 28.06
CA GLY A 118 3.38 33.36 27.88
C GLY A 118 1.86 33.51 27.86
N SER A 119 1.31 34.46 28.63
CA SER A 119 -0.13 34.71 28.70
C SER A 119 -0.65 35.46 27.46
N ARG A 120 0.19 36.30 26.85
CA ARG A 120 -0.13 36.90 25.55
C ARG A 120 -0.34 35.83 24.48
N LEU A 121 0.53 34.81 24.46
CA LEU A 121 0.41 33.67 23.53
C LEU A 121 -0.81 32.80 23.86
N ALA A 122 -1.07 32.53 25.15
CA ALA A 122 -2.24 31.77 25.58
C ALA A 122 -3.56 32.44 25.17
N LEU A 123 -3.67 33.75 25.36
CA LEU A 123 -4.84 34.52 24.93
C LEU A 123 -4.98 34.53 23.41
N ALA A 124 -3.89 34.74 22.68
CA ALA A 124 -3.88 34.70 21.21
C ALA A 124 -4.33 33.33 20.66
N GLY A 125 -3.84 32.23 21.23
CA GLY A 125 -4.26 30.88 20.86
C GLY A 125 -5.73 30.61 21.20
N THR A 126 -6.24 31.20 22.28
CA THR A 126 -7.65 31.09 22.68
C THR A 126 -8.57 31.85 21.70
N LEU A 127 -8.17 33.08 21.33
CA LEU A 127 -8.85 33.92 20.35
C LEU A 127 -8.78 33.35 18.94
N ALA A 128 -7.68 32.72 18.53
CA ALA A 128 -7.56 32.10 17.20
C ALA A 128 -8.02 30.63 17.17
N GLY A 129 -8.47 30.06 18.29
CA GLY A 129 -8.77 28.63 18.43
C GLY A 129 -10.21 28.35 18.90
N PRO A 130 -10.42 28.04 20.19
CA PRO A 130 -11.70 27.55 20.70
C PRO A 130 -12.84 28.59 20.70
N TRP A 131 -12.56 29.86 21.02
CA TRP A 131 -13.62 30.87 21.18
C TRP A 131 -14.38 31.19 19.89
N PRO A 132 -13.74 31.31 18.72
CA PRO A 132 -14.45 31.52 17.46
C PRO A 132 -15.55 30.49 17.16
N ALA A 133 -15.31 29.22 17.47
CA ALA A 133 -16.30 28.17 17.27
C ALA A 133 -17.41 28.23 18.31
N LEU A 134 -17.05 28.34 19.60
CA LEU A 134 -17.99 28.40 20.72
C LEU A 134 -18.98 29.57 20.60
N PHE A 135 -18.48 30.73 20.15
CA PHE A 135 -19.26 31.96 20.06
C PHE A 135 -19.58 32.39 18.63
N ARG A 136 -19.48 31.47 17.65
CA ARG A 136 -19.79 31.72 16.22
C ARG A 136 -19.19 33.03 15.68
N LEU A 137 -17.92 33.28 15.99
CA LEU A 137 -17.22 34.51 15.57
C LEU A 137 -16.39 34.33 14.30
N GLY A 138 -16.19 33.09 13.84
CA GLY A 138 -15.26 32.76 12.74
C GLY A 138 -15.55 33.42 11.39
N THR A 139 -16.73 34.01 11.21
CA THR A 139 -17.13 34.75 9.99
C THR A 139 -17.59 36.18 10.29
N THR A 140 -17.48 36.63 11.53
CA THR A 140 -17.99 37.94 11.97
C THR A 140 -16.97 39.03 11.66
N THR A 141 -17.24 39.88 10.65
CA THR A 141 -16.28 40.90 10.16
C THR A 141 -15.65 41.78 11.26
N PRO A 142 -16.41 42.33 12.23
CA PRO A 142 -15.83 43.09 13.34
C PRO A 142 -14.81 42.27 14.16
N TYR A 143 -15.12 41.00 14.42
CA TYR A 143 -14.23 40.11 15.16
C TYR A 143 -12.98 39.74 14.35
N LEU A 144 -13.13 39.45 13.05
CA LEU A 144 -11.99 39.14 12.19
C LEU A 144 -11.03 40.32 12.08
N SER A 145 -11.56 41.55 12.01
CA SER A 145 -10.76 42.78 12.05
C SER A 145 -10.02 42.94 13.37
N PHE A 146 -10.72 42.76 14.50
CA PHE A 146 -10.13 42.77 15.84
C PHE A 146 -9.02 41.70 15.97
N LEU A 147 -9.30 40.45 15.61
CA LEU A 147 -8.36 39.34 15.71
C LEU A 147 -7.12 39.59 14.85
N ARG A 148 -7.29 40.11 13.63
CA ARG A 148 -6.17 40.49 12.77
C ARG A 148 -5.30 41.55 13.42
N GLN A 149 -5.90 42.63 13.94
CA GLN A 149 -5.18 43.69 14.63
C GLN A 149 -4.46 43.13 15.87
N PHE A 150 -5.14 42.28 16.65
CA PHE A 150 -4.59 41.65 17.83
C PHE A 150 -3.34 40.82 17.53
N LEU A 151 -3.39 39.99 16.49
CA LEU A 151 -2.26 39.18 16.06
C LEU A 151 -1.11 40.04 15.54
N LEU A 152 -1.39 41.13 14.80
CA LEU A 152 -0.34 42.02 14.28
C LEU A 152 0.30 42.89 15.37
N THR A 153 -0.46 43.28 16.40
CA THR A 153 0.08 43.96 17.59
C THR A 153 0.97 43.01 18.41
N LEU A 154 0.61 41.73 18.50
CA LEU A 154 1.41 40.74 19.21
C LEU A 154 2.68 40.34 18.44
N PHE A 155 2.60 40.29 17.10
CA PHE A 155 3.67 39.89 16.20
C PHE A 155 4.05 41.03 15.25
N GLU A 156 4.73 42.06 15.75
CA GLU A 156 5.09 43.27 14.98
C GLU A 156 5.83 42.96 13.67
N LYS A 157 6.66 41.90 13.65
CA LYS A 157 7.36 41.42 12.45
C LYS A 157 6.92 39.99 12.13
N THR A 158 5.95 39.86 11.23
CA THR A 158 5.50 38.57 10.72
C THR A 158 6.35 38.11 9.54
N ALA A 159 6.91 36.91 9.62
CA ALA A 159 7.63 36.32 8.49
C ALA A 159 6.64 35.88 7.40
N PRO A 160 7.01 35.96 6.11
CA PRO A 160 6.16 35.47 5.04
C PRO A 160 6.17 33.94 4.97
N VAL A 161 5.10 33.40 4.39
CA VAL A 161 5.11 32.07 3.76
C VAL A 161 5.66 32.23 2.35
N LEU A 162 6.59 31.36 1.97
CA LEU A 162 7.19 31.33 0.64
C LEU A 162 6.72 30.09 -0.11
N PRO A 163 5.77 30.21 -1.06
CA PRO A 163 5.47 29.17 -2.04
C PRO A 163 6.71 28.95 -2.89
N VAL A 164 7.27 27.75 -2.83
CA VAL A 164 8.55 27.44 -3.48
C VAL A 164 8.41 26.53 -4.69
N ALA A 165 7.36 25.69 -4.74
CA ALA A 165 7.12 24.81 -5.88
C ALA A 165 5.64 24.44 -6.03
N SER A 166 5.20 24.28 -7.28
CA SER A 166 3.93 23.63 -7.61
C SER A 166 4.06 22.11 -7.51
N LEU A 167 3.08 21.49 -6.88
CA LEU A 167 2.88 20.04 -6.80
C LEU A 167 1.76 19.63 -7.77
N VAL A 168 0.95 18.64 -7.40
CA VAL A 168 -0.23 18.18 -8.15
C VAL A 168 -1.51 18.87 -7.68
N GLU A 169 -2.54 18.91 -8.53
CA GLU A 169 -3.90 19.38 -8.16
C GLU A 169 -3.94 20.81 -7.59
N GLY A 170 -3.05 21.69 -8.04
CA GLY A 170 -2.97 23.08 -7.57
C GLY A 170 -2.28 23.28 -6.21
N ARG A 171 -1.89 22.19 -5.54
CA ARG A 171 -1.16 22.23 -4.27
C ARG A 171 0.24 22.82 -4.43
N LEU A 172 0.68 23.56 -3.44
CA LEU A 172 2.00 24.18 -3.39
C LEU A 172 2.81 23.65 -2.20
N LEU A 173 4.10 23.44 -2.44
CA LEU A 173 5.08 23.34 -1.36
C LEU A 173 5.42 24.75 -0.89
N CYS A 174 5.34 24.97 0.41
CA CYS A 174 5.60 26.23 1.07
C CYS A 174 6.68 26.09 2.14
N GLU A 175 7.51 27.12 2.27
CA GLU A 175 8.52 27.24 3.31
C GLU A 175 8.27 28.47 4.17
N THR A 176 8.56 28.34 5.47
CA THR A 176 8.73 29.48 6.36
C THR A 176 9.70 29.11 7.47
N VAL A 177 9.93 30.04 8.39
CA VAL A 177 10.75 29.81 9.60
C VAL A 177 9.89 29.95 10.83
N LEU A 178 10.15 29.15 11.85
CA LEU A 178 9.48 29.16 13.15
C LEU A 178 10.48 29.45 14.28
N PRO A 179 9.99 29.92 15.45
CA PRO A 179 10.80 30.06 16.65
C PRO A 179 11.52 28.75 17.06
N PRO A 180 12.68 28.82 17.74
CA PRO A 180 13.45 27.64 18.17
C PRO A 180 12.65 26.66 19.03
N ASP A 181 11.82 27.20 19.90
CA ASP A 181 10.97 26.54 20.89
C ASP A 181 9.63 26.07 20.31
N PHE A 182 9.39 26.27 19.01
CA PHE A 182 8.18 25.79 18.37
C PHE A 182 8.19 24.25 18.32
N GLY A 183 7.34 23.64 19.16
CA GLY A 183 7.09 22.20 19.20
C GLY A 183 6.26 21.69 18.01
N PRO A 184 5.82 20.42 18.05
CA PRO A 184 4.93 19.86 17.04
C PRO A 184 3.69 20.73 16.79
N LEU A 185 3.27 20.82 15.52
CA LEU A 185 2.07 21.57 15.14
C LEU A 185 0.82 20.88 15.71
N ARG A 186 0.00 21.62 16.47
CA ARG A 186 -1.31 21.17 16.96
C ARG A 186 -2.46 21.62 16.07
N SER A 187 -2.38 22.85 15.58
CA SER A 187 -3.42 23.41 14.72
C SER A 187 -2.83 24.48 13.79
N ALA A 188 -3.44 24.61 12.62
CA ALA A 188 -3.21 25.69 11.70
C ALA A 188 -4.55 26.31 11.30
N ALA A 189 -4.58 27.63 11.14
CA ALA A 189 -5.75 28.34 10.66
C ALA A 189 -5.36 29.47 9.71
N ARG A 190 -6.20 29.68 8.70
CA ARG A 190 -6.13 30.83 7.80
C ARG A 190 -7.09 31.89 8.29
N LEU A 191 -6.60 33.11 8.46
CA LEU A 191 -7.39 34.30 8.75
C LEU A 191 -7.36 35.23 7.54
N ASP A 192 -8.51 35.40 6.90
CA ASP A 192 -8.70 36.31 5.77
C ASP A 192 -10.05 37.06 5.90
N GLY A 193 -10.43 37.81 4.87
CA GLY A 193 -11.71 38.53 4.86
C GLY A 193 -12.94 37.62 4.75
N ALA A 194 -12.78 36.35 4.37
CA ALA A 194 -13.87 35.38 4.31
C ALA A 194 -14.09 34.66 5.66
N GLY A 195 -13.04 34.50 6.46
CA GLY A 195 -13.16 33.97 7.81
C GLY A 195 -11.86 33.47 8.43
N LEU A 196 -12.01 32.89 9.63
CA LEU A 196 -11.01 32.08 10.30
C LEU A 196 -11.28 30.60 10.00
N THR A 197 -10.54 30.03 9.05
CA THR A 197 -10.72 28.67 8.56
C THR A 197 -9.61 27.77 9.06
N ARG A 198 -9.94 26.63 9.68
CA ARG A 198 -8.95 25.64 10.09
C ARG A 198 -8.34 24.97 8.85
N LEU A 199 -7.02 24.78 8.86
CA LEU A 199 -6.29 24.08 7.81
C LEU A 199 -5.75 22.76 8.34
N ASP A 200 -5.84 21.72 7.52
CA ASP A 200 -5.12 20.47 7.74
C ASP A 200 -3.80 20.52 6.97
N LEU A 201 -2.75 21.00 7.64
CA LEU A 201 -1.44 21.18 7.01
C LEU A 201 -0.58 19.94 7.21
N ARG A 202 -0.33 19.23 6.10
CA ARG A 202 0.79 18.29 5.99
C ARG A 202 2.08 19.10 6.13
N SER A 203 2.78 18.94 7.25
CA SER A 203 3.90 19.82 7.60
C SER A 203 5.02 19.10 8.34
N ARG A 204 6.22 19.66 8.21
CA ARG A 204 7.44 19.14 8.82
C ARG A 204 8.26 20.26 9.42
N LEU A 205 8.78 20.02 10.62
CA LEU A 205 9.78 20.88 11.24
C LEU A 205 11.18 20.46 10.78
N GLY A 206 11.88 21.38 10.13
CA GLY A 206 13.26 21.23 9.71
C GLY A 206 14.27 21.40 10.86
N ARG A 207 15.55 21.35 10.50
CA ARG A 207 16.65 21.62 11.42
C ARG A 207 16.69 23.10 11.81
N THR A 208 17.18 23.37 13.01
CA THR A 208 17.49 24.72 13.46
C THR A 208 18.68 25.27 12.69
N ASP A 209 18.54 26.47 12.13
CA ASP A 209 19.62 27.20 11.46
C ASP A 209 20.64 27.76 12.48
N ARG A 210 21.77 28.28 12.00
CA ARG A 210 22.81 28.89 12.86
C ARG A 210 22.31 30.09 13.67
N LYS A 211 21.16 30.67 13.31
CA LYS A 211 20.52 31.81 13.99
C LYS A 211 19.43 31.34 14.97
N GLY A 212 19.32 30.04 15.25
CA GLY A 212 18.34 29.49 16.18
C GLY A 212 16.93 29.38 15.60
N ARG A 213 16.70 29.57 14.30
CA ARG A 213 15.36 29.48 13.69
C ARG A 213 15.13 28.10 13.09
N ARG A 214 13.94 27.54 13.24
CA ARG A 214 13.60 26.23 12.66
C ARG A 214 12.94 26.42 11.30
N GLY A 215 13.39 25.69 10.28
CA GLY A 215 12.66 25.60 9.02
C GLY A 215 11.30 24.94 9.24
N PHE A 216 10.28 25.37 8.51
CA PHE A 216 8.96 24.75 8.50
C PHE A 216 8.47 24.62 7.07
N ASP A 217 8.36 23.37 6.63
CA ASP A 217 7.95 23.00 5.28
C ASP A 217 6.52 22.44 5.35
N PHE A 218 5.63 22.84 4.44
CA PHE A 218 4.26 22.34 4.44
C PHE A 218 3.61 22.39 3.06
N ILE A 219 2.57 21.60 2.86
CA ILE A 219 1.75 21.60 1.63
C ILE A 219 0.50 22.44 1.85
N LEU A 220 0.20 23.32 0.90
CA LEU A 220 -0.97 24.19 0.92
C LEU A 220 -1.79 23.99 -0.36
N ASP A 221 -3.12 23.82 -0.24
CA ASP A 221 -3.99 23.56 -1.41
C ASP A 221 -4.06 24.74 -2.40
N ALA A 222 -4.09 25.98 -1.91
CA ALA A 222 -3.86 27.18 -2.71
C ALA A 222 -3.66 28.43 -1.82
N PRO A 223 -2.78 29.37 -2.18
CA PRO A 223 -2.72 30.69 -1.55
C PRO A 223 -3.97 31.51 -1.92
N PRO A 224 -4.40 32.45 -1.07
CA PRO A 224 -5.55 33.29 -1.34
C PRO A 224 -5.32 34.20 -2.56
N ALA A 225 -6.39 34.44 -3.32
CA ALA A 225 -6.35 35.31 -4.51
C ALA A 225 -5.96 36.76 -4.17
N ARG A 226 -6.33 37.25 -2.97
CA ARG A 226 -5.92 38.55 -2.44
C ARG A 226 -4.85 38.34 -1.38
N GLY A 227 -3.70 38.98 -1.54
CA GLY A 227 -2.59 38.89 -0.59
C GLY A 227 -2.94 39.46 0.78
N GLY A 228 -2.16 39.06 1.80
CA GLY A 228 -2.27 39.64 3.15
C GLY A 228 -3.13 38.85 4.13
N ALA A 229 -3.61 37.65 3.78
CA ALA A 229 -4.17 36.73 4.77
C ALA A 229 -3.08 36.29 5.77
N LEU A 230 -3.48 35.94 6.98
CA LEU A 230 -2.57 35.44 8.01
C LEU A 230 -2.72 33.93 8.15
N LEU A 231 -1.60 33.24 8.25
CA LEU A 231 -1.52 31.85 8.68
C LEU A 231 -1.15 31.84 10.16
N VAL A 232 -2.04 31.32 10.99
CA VAL A 232 -1.86 31.15 12.43
C VAL A 232 -1.48 29.70 12.70
N LEU A 233 -0.31 29.48 13.28
CA LEU A 233 0.24 28.17 13.60
C LEU A 233 0.37 28.04 15.11
N GLN A 234 -0.25 27.02 15.69
CA GLN A 234 -0.18 26.73 17.11
C GLN A 234 0.56 25.42 17.34
N GLY A 235 1.64 25.47 18.13
CA GLY A 235 2.39 24.31 18.57
C GLY A 235 2.25 24.10 20.09
N ASP A 236 3.01 23.15 20.63
CA ASP A 236 3.13 22.94 22.08
C ASP A 236 3.65 24.20 22.78
N GLY A 237 2.76 24.97 23.42
CA GLY A 237 3.12 26.18 24.17
C GLY A 237 3.58 27.38 23.32
N ALA A 238 3.55 27.26 21.99
CA ALA A 238 4.04 28.28 21.06
C ALA A 238 2.99 28.69 20.03
N LEU A 239 3.04 29.95 19.59
CA LEU A 239 2.18 30.49 18.54
C LEU A 239 3.03 31.25 17.53
N ALA A 240 2.77 31.07 16.25
CA ALA A 240 3.45 31.77 15.17
C ALA A 240 2.43 32.29 14.16
N VAL A 241 2.55 33.56 13.77
CA VAL A 241 1.73 34.19 12.73
C VAL A 241 2.58 34.48 11.51
N ARG A 242 2.14 34.03 10.33
CA ARG A 242 2.83 34.23 9.05
C ARG A 242 1.91 34.93 8.06
N VAL A 243 2.49 35.70 7.14
CA VAL A 243 1.72 36.32 6.06
C VAL A 243 1.66 35.35 4.89
N LEU A 244 0.44 35.02 4.45
CA LEU A 244 0.23 34.29 3.20
C LEU A 244 0.38 35.27 2.04
N PRO A 245 1.19 34.93 1.02
CA PRO A 245 1.32 35.76 -0.15
C PRO A 245 0.05 35.71 -0.99
N SER A 246 -0.09 36.70 -1.88
CA SER A 246 -1.02 36.58 -2.99
C SER A 246 -0.62 35.42 -3.90
N GLN A 247 -1.58 34.90 -4.65
CA GLN A 247 -1.30 33.91 -5.69
C GLN A 247 -0.19 34.41 -6.63
N GLN A 248 0.85 33.59 -6.78
CA GLN A 248 2.02 33.90 -7.60
C GLN A 248 2.45 32.66 -8.39
N ALA A 249 3.09 32.87 -9.54
CA ALA A 249 3.67 31.78 -10.31
C ALA A 249 4.85 31.19 -9.54
N VAL A 250 4.90 29.86 -9.42
CA VAL A 250 6.00 29.13 -8.81
C VAL A 250 6.52 28.07 -9.78
N PRO A 251 7.82 27.72 -9.71
CA PRO A 251 8.38 26.67 -10.55
C PRO A 251 7.74 25.31 -10.24
N THR A 252 7.92 24.35 -11.14
CA THR A 252 7.55 22.95 -10.89
C THR A 252 8.45 22.35 -9.81
N LEU A 253 7.96 21.34 -9.09
CA LEU A 253 8.75 20.62 -8.09
C LEU A 253 10.11 20.15 -8.63
N GLY A 254 10.14 19.57 -9.83
CA GLY A 254 11.38 19.11 -10.45
C GLY A 254 12.40 20.23 -10.67
N HIS A 255 11.96 21.39 -11.18
CA HIS A 255 12.83 22.53 -11.42
C HIS A 255 13.35 23.12 -10.09
N TRP A 256 12.46 23.27 -9.11
CA TRP A 256 12.85 23.78 -7.79
C TRP A 256 13.83 22.84 -7.08
N TRP A 257 13.55 21.54 -7.09
CA TRP A 257 14.36 20.52 -6.41
C TRP A 257 15.77 20.39 -6.98
N ALA A 258 15.94 20.58 -8.30
CA ALA A 258 17.24 20.54 -8.97
C ALA A 258 18.25 21.49 -8.31
N SER A 259 17.81 22.66 -7.85
CA SER A 259 18.66 23.65 -7.18
C SER A 259 19.01 23.31 -5.72
N LYS A 260 18.37 22.29 -5.12
CA LYS A 260 18.44 21.96 -3.68
C LYS A 260 18.89 20.53 -3.38
N ALA A 261 19.02 19.68 -4.39
CA ALA A 261 19.17 18.23 -4.27
C ALA A 261 20.30 17.75 -3.34
N GLY A 262 21.39 18.50 -3.19
CA GLY A 262 22.55 18.11 -2.37
C GLY A 262 22.49 18.47 -0.88
N SER A 263 21.45 19.15 -0.39
CA SER A 263 21.48 19.78 0.96
C SER A 263 20.30 19.45 1.89
N ARG A 264 19.28 18.72 1.41
CA ARG A 264 17.99 18.59 2.13
C ARG A 264 17.38 17.17 2.06
N ASP A 265 18.19 16.14 2.32
CA ASP A 265 17.77 14.73 2.25
C ASP A 265 16.50 14.40 3.04
N GLY A 266 16.36 14.92 4.26
CA GLY A 266 15.16 14.66 5.06
C GLY A 266 13.89 15.28 4.48
N LEU A 267 14.00 16.39 3.74
CA LEU A 267 12.85 16.98 3.04
C LEU A 267 12.43 16.12 1.84
N ARG A 268 13.38 15.47 1.17
CA ARG A 268 13.10 14.58 0.05
C ARG A 268 12.18 13.43 0.45
N ASN A 269 12.55 12.71 1.50
CA ASN A 269 11.78 11.56 1.97
C ASN A 269 10.37 11.98 2.38
N TRP A 270 10.26 13.09 3.11
CA TRP A 270 8.98 13.65 3.49
C TRP A 270 8.12 14.00 2.26
N LEU A 271 8.67 14.70 1.28
CA LEU A 271 7.94 15.04 0.05
C LEU A 271 7.46 13.81 -0.69
N VAL A 272 8.30 12.78 -0.82
CA VAL A 272 7.91 11.52 -1.49
C VAL A 272 6.74 10.86 -0.77
N GLU A 273 6.79 10.78 0.57
CA GLU A 273 5.71 10.21 1.38
C GLU A 273 4.43 11.03 1.28
N GLN A 274 4.53 12.36 1.35
CA GLN A 274 3.35 13.22 1.23
C GLN A 274 2.72 13.13 -0.15
N LEU A 275 3.52 13.27 -1.22
CA LEU A 275 3.04 13.21 -2.61
C LEU A 275 2.33 11.90 -2.93
N ALA A 276 2.88 10.78 -2.46
CA ALA A 276 2.26 9.47 -2.66
C ALA A 276 0.88 9.38 -1.99
N GLY A 277 0.69 10.04 -0.84
CA GLY A 277 -0.58 10.11 -0.12
C GLY A 277 -1.54 11.21 -0.61
N LEU A 278 -1.21 11.95 -1.68
CA LEU A 278 -2.11 12.96 -2.26
C LEU A 278 -3.02 12.36 -3.34
N SER A 279 -2.43 11.69 -4.34
CA SER A 279 -3.13 11.06 -5.47
C SER A 279 -2.16 10.21 -6.30
N GLU A 280 -2.69 9.47 -7.29
CA GLU A 280 -1.85 8.69 -8.21
C GLU A 280 -0.90 9.58 -9.04
N GLN A 281 -1.35 10.78 -9.44
CA GLN A 281 -0.46 11.76 -10.07
C GLN A 281 0.67 12.19 -9.13
N GLY A 282 0.36 12.37 -7.83
CA GLY A 282 1.36 12.64 -6.81
C GLY A 282 2.37 11.51 -6.66
N ARG A 283 1.90 10.25 -6.66
CA ARG A 283 2.77 9.05 -6.66
C ARG A 283 3.72 9.02 -7.85
N LEU A 284 3.21 9.26 -9.06
CA LEU A 284 4.01 9.31 -10.28
C LEU A 284 5.03 10.47 -10.27
N LEU A 285 4.61 11.66 -9.80
CA LEU A 285 5.52 12.81 -9.63
C LEU A 285 6.65 12.49 -8.65
N ALA A 286 6.37 11.78 -7.55
CA ALA A 286 7.39 11.37 -6.59
C ALA A 286 8.41 10.38 -7.20
N ILE A 287 7.95 9.45 -8.04
CA ILE A 287 8.82 8.52 -8.79
C ILE A 287 9.69 9.29 -9.79
N GLU A 288 9.06 10.16 -10.59
CA GLU A 288 9.73 10.95 -11.62
C GLU A 288 10.81 11.86 -11.02
N MET A 289 10.47 12.60 -9.95
CA MET A 289 11.41 13.48 -9.24
C MET A 289 12.67 12.72 -8.81
N GLN A 290 12.49 11.51 -8.24
CA GLN A 290 13.60 10.73 -7.75
C GLN A 290 14.50 10.18 -8.87
N ARG A 291 13.91 9.82 -10.01
CA ARG A 291 14.64 9.31 -11.19
C ARG A 291 15.39 10.40 -11.94
N ARG A 292 14.80 11.60 -12.09
CA ARG A 292 15.45 12.74 -12.77
C ARG A 292 16.62 13.30 -11.97
N LEU A 293 16.52 13.28 -10.64
CA LEU A 293 17.52 13.84 -9.72
C LEU A 293 17.91 12.80 -8.67
N PRO A 294 18.62 11.73 -9.05
CA PRO A 294 19.06 10.72 -8.10
C PRO A 294 20.00 11.33 -7.06
N LEU A 295 19.89 10.87 -5.81
CA LEU A 295 20.89 11.17 -4.80
C LEU A 295 22.17 10.37 -5.06
N PRO A 296 23.34 10.88 -4.67
CA PRO A 296 24.59 10.12 -4.75
C PRO A 296 24.47 8.80 -4.00
N VAL A 297 24.90 7.70 -4.64
CA VAL A 297 25.02 6.39 -3.97
C VAL A 297 26.06 6.52 -2.86
N GLN A 298 25.75 5.98 -1.69
CA GLN A 298 26.64 6.01 -0.53
C GLN A 298 26.80 4.60 -0.01
N ASN A 299 28.02 4.10 -0.05
CA ASN A 299 28.41 2.80 0.49
C ASN A 299 29.62 2.99 1.40
N VAL A 300 29.75 2.11 2.39
CA VAL A 300 30.90 2.12 3.29
C VAL A 300 31.90 1.11 2.75
N ARG A 301 32.86 1.60 1.96
CA ARG A 301 34.01 0.84 1.50
C ARG A 301 35.26 1.54 2.02
N ARG A 302 35.66 1.21 3.24
CA ARG A 302 36.95 1.63 3.79
C ARG A 302 37.85 0.40 3.92
N ASN A 303 39.15 0.63 4.03
CA ASN A 303 40.21 -0.38 4.14
C ASN A 303 39.80 -1.64 4.92
N ASP A 304 40.49 -2.75 4.66
CA ASP A 304 40.13 -4.10 5.11
C ASP A 304 39.94 -4.28 6.63
N ASP A 305 40.37 -3.32 7.44
CA ASP A 305 40.28 -3.32 8.90
C ASP A 305 39.10 -2.51 9.44
N LEU A 306 38.25 -1.91 8.59
CA LEU A 306 37.08 -1.14 9.01
C LEU A 306 35.76 -1.81 8.59
N PRO A 307 34.67 -1.57 9.33
CA PRO A 307 33.34 -2.02 8.92
C PRO A 307 33.02 -1.51 7.52
N SER A 308 32.59 -2.42 6.66
CA SER A 308 32.14 -2.11 5.30
C SER A 308 30.73 -2.62 5.09
N ALA A 309 29.93 -1.87 4.36
CA ALA A 309 28.53 -2.20 4.14
C ALA A 309 28.01 -1.55 2.87
N GLU A 310 27.04 -2.20 2.26
CA GLU A 310 26.32 -1.72 1.09
C GLU A 310 24.85 -2.09 1.21
N LEU A 311 24.00 -1.18 0.74
CA LEU A 311 22.60 -1.44 0.49
C LEU A 311 22.40 -1.49 -1.03
N ASP A 312 22.09 -2.66 -1.57
CA ASP A 312 21.89 -2.89 -3.01
C ASP A 312 20.40 -3.04 -3.37
N LEU A 313 19.57 -3.41 -2.40
CA LEU A 313 18.13 -3.60 -2.50
C LEU A 313 17.40 -2.66 -1.55
N ALA A 314 16.42 -1.92 -2.07
CA ALA A 314 15.50 -1.12 -1.27
C ALA A 314 14.17 -0.88 -1.99
N VAL A 315 13.43 -1.96 -2.24
CA VAL A 315 12.17 -1.92 -3.00
C VAL A 315 10.97 -1.68 -2.09
N CYS A 316 10.08 -0.78 -2.48
CA CYS A 316 8.94 -0.36 -1.66
C CYS A 316 7.61 -0.62 -2.38
N ASN A 317 6.63 -1.17 -1.67
CA ASN A 317 5.24 -1.28 -2.10
C ASN A 317 4.30 -1.18 -0.89
N GLU A 318 3.00 -1.49 -1.04
CA GLU A 318 2.02 -1.38 0.06
C GLU A 318 2.37 -2.22 1.30
N ALA A 319 3.18 -3.29 1.15
CA ALA A 319 3.62 -4.11 2.29
C ALA A 319 4.72 -3.42 3.13
N GLY A 320 5.39 -2.42 2.59
CA GLY A 320 6.49 -1.69 3.22
C GLY A 320 7.75 -1.64 2.36
N LEU A 321 8.89 -1.39 3.00
CA LEU A 321 10.19 -1.27 2.35
C LEU A 321 11.05 -2.49 2.65
N LEU A 322 11.32 -3.30 1.62
CA LEU A 322 12.26 -4.42 1.67
C LEU A 322 13.66 -3.90 1.40
N ILE A 323 14.52 -3.96 2.42
CA ILE A 323 15.93 -3.63 2.32
C ILE A 323 16.78 -4.88 2.26
N GLY A 324 17.87 -4.82 1.52
CA GLY A 324 18.87 -5.90 1.44
C GLY A 324 20.23 -5.38 1.01
N GLY A 325 21.25 -6.19 1.31
CA GLY A 325 22.63 -5.86 1.01
C GLY A 325 23.59 -6.74 1.78
N TRP A 326 24.78 -6.20 2.05
CA TRP A 326 25.83 -6.91 2.77
C TRP A 326 26.55 -6.02 3.79
N LEU A 327 27.10 -6.66 4.81
CA LEU A 327 27.86 -6.08 5.90
C LEU A 327 29.11 -6.93 6.16
N ARG A 328 30.24 -6.29 6.40
CA ARG A 328 31.44 -6.90 6.96
C ARG A 328 31.87 -6.10 8.18
N ASP A 329 31.88 -6.74 9.34
CA ASP A 329 32.19 -6.15 10.63
C ASP A 329 33.10 -7.12 11.42
N PRO A 330 34.41 -7.18 11.10
CA PRO A 330 35.31 -8.18 11.66
C PRO A 330 35.51 -8.03 13.18
N ASP A 331 35.44 -6.80 13.68
CA ASP A 331 35.72 -6.45 15.08
C ASP A 331 34.45 -6.22 15.91
N GLY A 332 33.26 -6.49 15.35
CA GLY A 332 31.99 -6.34 16.06
C GLY A 332 31.67 -4.90 16.48
N LEU A 333 32.03 -3.93 15.63
CA LEU A 333 31.88 -2.49 15.90
C LEU A 333 30.47 -1.97 15.63
N LEU A 334 29.60 -2.76 15.00
CA LEU A 334 28.21 -2.38 14.75
C LEU A 334 27.42 -2.25 16.05
N ASP A 335 26.76 -1.09 16.22
CA ASP A 335 25.83 -0.81 17.32
C ASP A 335 24.39 -0.98 16.84
N GLU A 336 24.01 -0.33 15.73
CA GLU A 336 22.63 -0.34 15.21
C GLU A 336 22.59 0.02 13.72
N ILE A 337 21.51 -0.36 13.02
CA ILE A 337 21.16 0.11 11.68
C ILE A 337 19.83 0.87 11.75
N MET A 338 19.85 2.17 11.44
CA MET A 338 18.68 3.04 11.53
C MET A 338 18.15 3.41 10.14
N LEU A 339 16.90 3.07 9.86
CA LEU A 339 16.23 3.43 8.62
C LEU A 339 15.42 4.72 8.80
N HIS A 340 15.73 5.75 8.00
CA HIS A 340 15.09 7.07 8.12
C HIS A 340 13.86 7.21 7.24
N ARG A 341 12.74 7.62 7.85
CA ARG A 341 11.51 8.02 7.16
C ARG A 341 11.46 9.52 6.91
N GLY A 342 10.45 9.98 6.17
CA GLY A 342 10.14 11.40 6.01
C GLY A 342 9.71 12.06 7.31
N GLU A 343 8.99 11.32 8.16
CA GLU A 343 8.53 11.75 9.49
C GLU A 343 8.67 10.68 10.58
N GLY A 344 8.85 11.15 11.82
CA GLY A 344 8.99 10.31 13.02
C GLY A 344 10.43 9.93 13.34
N ALA A 345 10.58 9.09 14.36
CA ALA A 345 11.87 8.54 14.75
C ALA A 345 12.37 7.56 13.67
N PRO A 346 13.70 7.46 13.43
CA PRO A 346 14.24 6.40 12.59
C PRO A 346 13.91 5.01 13.15
N ILE A 347 13.74 4.04 12.26
CA ILE A 347 13.39 2.66 12.63
C ILE A 347 14.68 1.88 12.89
N PRO A 348 14.90 1.32 14.10
CA PRO A 348 16.01 0.40 14.33
C PRO A 348 15.77 -0.92 13.60
N MET A 349 16.76 -1.37 12.84
CA MET A 349 16.63 -2.51 11.94
C MET A 349 17.46 -3.72 12.36
N LEU A 350 18.46 -3.56 13.23
CA LEU A 350 19.46 -4.61 13.51
C LEU A 350 18.84 -5.96 13.92
N GLN A 351 17.80 -5.90 14.77
CA GLN A 351 17.05 -7.07 15.25
C GLN A 351 16.14 -7.71 14.18
N HIS A 352 15.78 -6.96 13.14
CA HIS A 352 14.90 -7.41 12.06
C HIS A 352 15.68 -7.99 10.87
N LEU A 353 17.01 -7.84 10.85
CA LEU A 353 17.86 -8.36 9.77
C LEU A 353 17.86 -9.88 9.76
N ARG A 354 17.45 -10.47 8.63
CA ARG A 354 17.70 -11.87 8.29
C ARG A 354 19.10 -11.96 7.68
N ARG A 355 20.04 -12.46 8.46
CA ARG A 355 21.47 -12.53 8.08
C ARG A 355 21.81 -13.91 7.52
N PHE A 356 22.67 -13.93 6.51
CA PHE A 356 23.15 -15.16 5.89
C PHE A 356 24.60 -15.00 5.39
N PRO A 357 25.37 -16.09 5.27
CA PRO A 357 26.71 -16.03 4.71
C PRO A 357 26.72 -15.47 3.28
N ALA A 358 27.61 -14.52 3.00
CA ALA A 358 27.83 -13.96 1.68
C ALA A 358 29.33 -13.91 1.36
N ARG A 359 29.66 -13.82 0.07
CA ARG A 359 31.04 -13.61 -0.39
C ARG A 359 31.09 -12.44 -1.35
N LEU A 360 31.98 -11.49 -1.09
CA LEU A 360 32.20 -10.36 -1.97
C LEU A 360 33.18 -10.74 -3.08
N PRO A 361 32.95 -10.30 -4.32
CA PRO A 361 33.92 -10.45 -5.39
C PRO A 361 35.25 -9.80 -4.96
N ALA A 362 36.35 -10.44 -5.31
CA ALA A 362 37.65 -9.84 -5.08
C ALA A 362 37.87 -8.61 -5.98
N ALA A 363 38.63 -7.63 -5.50
CA ALA A 363 39.25 -6.66 -6.40
C ALA A 363 40.19 -7.41 -7.37
N ALA A 364 40.34 -6.90 -8.60
CA ALA A 364 41.01 -7.59 -9.72
C ALA A 364 42.27 -8.37 -9.28
N GLY A 365 42.19 -9.70 -9.26
CA GLY A 365 43.29 -10.63 -8.93
C GLY A 365 43.33 -11.19 -7.50
N GLY A 366 42.38 -10.86 -6.61
CA GLY A 366 42.33 -11.37 -5.23
C GLY A 366 41.37 -12.54 -4.97
N GLU A 367 41.32 -13.01 -3.71
CA GLU A 367 40.38 -14.02 -3.21
C GLU A 367 39.03 -13.40 -2.76
N PRO A 368 37.89 -14.09 -2.96
CA PRO A 368 36.58 -13.64 -2.50
C PRO A 368 36.51 -13.50 -0.97
N ARG A 369 36.04 -12.35 -0.51
CA ARG A 369 36.08 -11.99 0.92
C ARG A 369 34.79 -12.40 1.63
N PRO A 370 34.86 -12.94 2.85
CA PRO A 370 33.66 -13.25 3.62
C PRO A 370 32.91 -11.96 4.01
N ALA A 371 31.60 -12.00 3.88
CA ALA A 371 30.68 -10.96 4.34
C ALA A 371 29.40 -11.60 4.87
N THR A 372 28.56 -10.78 5.50
CA THR A 372 27.22 -11.16 5.94
C THR A 372 26.21 -10.48 5.03
N GLY A 373 25.50 -11.26 4.22
CA GLY A 373 24.32 -10.78 3.52
C GLY A 373 23.17 -10.54 4.50
N PHE A 374 22.31 -9.57 4.21
CA PHE A 374 21.11 -9.32 5.01
C PHE A 374 19.91 -8.95 4.15
N ALA A 375 18.72 -9.24 4.68
CA ALA A 375 17.46 -8.71 4.18
C ALA A 375 16.50 -8.44 5.34
N ALA A 376 15.68 -7.40 5.24
CA ALA A 376 14.62 -7.09 6.21
C ALA A 376 13.47 -6.33 5.57
N LEU A 377 12.25 -6.62 6.03
CA LEU A 377 11.07 -5.84 5.68
C LEU A 377 10.79 -4.83 6.80
N ALA A 378 10.88 -3.54 6.49
CA ALA A 378 10.42 -2.48 7.37
C ALA A 378 8.91 -2.29 7.16
N ALA A 379 8.11 -3.05 7.92
CA ALA A 379 6.66 -2.86 7.98
C ALA A 379 6.34 -1.45 8.52
N GLY A 380 5.34 -0.78 7.93
CA GLY A 380 4.98 0.59 8.34
C GLY A 380 5.85 1.71 7.72
N PHE A 381 6.64 1.38 6.70
CA PHE A 381 7.24 2.38 5.82
C PHE A 381 6.15 3.00 4.91
N ALA A 382 5.65 4.17 5.33
CA ALA A 382 4.75 5.09 4.62
C ALA A 382 3.71 4.48 3.65
N GLY A 383 3.03 3.39 4.04
CA GLY A 383 1.83 2.87 3.36
C GLY A 383 1.93 2.69 1.84
N GLY A 384 3.12 2.40 1.30
CA GLY A 384 3.34 2.25 -0.15
C GLY A 384 3.95 3.44 -0.88
N ALA A 385 4.44 4.47 -0.17
CA ALA A 385 5.17 5.57 -0.80
C ALA A 385 6.45 5.06 -1.52
N PRO A 386 6.68 5.42 -2.80
CA PRO A 386 7.75 4.83 -3.61
C PRO A 386 9.10 5.50 -3.31
N VAL A 387 9.66 5.28 -2.11
CA VAL A 387 10.99 5.79 -1.76
C VAL A 387 12.06 4.93 -2.42
N LEU A 388 12.65 5.43 -3.51
CA LEU A 388 13.56 4.68 -4.37
C LEU A 388 15.01 4.69 -3.90
N GLN A 389 15.36 5.59 -2.97
CA GLN A 389 16.70 5.71 -2.38
C GLN A 389 16.59 6.06 -0.89
N PRO A 390 16.10 5.15 -0.03
CA PRO A 390 15.97 5.42 1.39
C PRO A 390 17.34 5.72 2.00
N ARG A 391 17.33 6.52 3.07
CA ARG A 391 18.53 6.81 3.85
C ARG A 391 18.61 5.81 4.99
N CYS A 392 19.70 5.07 5.02
CA CYS A 392 20.03 4.15 6.10
C CYS A 392 21.29 4.66 6.81
N GLU A 393 21.32 4.57 8.13
CA GLU A 393 22.47 4.93 8.95
C GLU A 393 22.99 3.72 9.69
N VAL A 394 24.28 3.47 9.60
CA VAL A 394 25.00 2.46 10.38
C VAL A 394 25.69 3.16 11.52
N LYS A 395 25.27 2.87 12.74
CA LYS A 395 25.88 3.41 13.95
C LYS A 395 26.92 2.43 14.48
N LEU A 396 28.11 2.93 14.77
CA LEU A 396 29.19 2.16 15.39
C LEU A 396 29.22 2.39 16.90
N ARG A 397 29.78 1.43 17.64
CA ARG A 397 29.96 1.49 19.11
C ARG A 397 30.82 2.66 19.58
N SER A 398 31.65 3.20 18.69
CA SER A 398 32.43 4.43 18.93
C SER A 398 31.58 5.72 18.91
N GLY A 399 30.29 5.63 18.55
CA GLY A 399 29.42 6.79 18.29
C GLY A 399 29.50 7.32 16.86
N THR A 400 30.41 6.80 16.03
CA THR A 400 30.50 7.16 14.61
C THR A 400 29.26 6.70 13.87
N THR A 401 28.71 7.56 13.00
CA THR A 401 27.58 7.21 12.13
C THR A 401 28.00 7.27 10.67
N LEU A 402 27.68 6.22 9.92
CA LEU A 402 27.96 6.09 8.50
C LEU A 402 26.63 6.03 7.73
N VAL A 403 26.57 6.64 6.55
CA VAL A 403 25.33 6.67 5.76
C VAL A 403 25.43 5.66 4.62
N LEU A 404 24.39 4.83 4.48
CA LEU A 404 24.15 3.94 3.35
C LEU A 404 23.00 4.47 2.51
N ARG A 405 23.20 4.52 1.20
CA ARG A 405 22.18 4.90 0.22
C ARG A 405 22.33 4.06 -1.04
N PRO A 406 21.27 3.35 -1.46
CA PRO A 406 21.32 2.48 -2.62
C PRO A 406 21.27 3.29 -3.92
N PRO A 407 21.60 2.66 -5.07
CA PRO A 407 21.19 3.18 -6.37
C PRO A 407 19.66 3.29 -6.45
N VAL A 408 19.16 4.10 -7.40
CA VAL A 408 17.72 4.26 -7.62
C VAL A 408 17.07 2.91 -7.87
N GLN A 409 16.08 2.57 -7.04
CA GLN A 409 15.35 1.32 -7.10
C GLN A 409 14.15 1.41 -8.05
N PRO A 410 13.66 0.27 -8.57
CA PRO A 410 12.45 0.23 -9.39
C PRO A 410 11.20 0.60 -8.58
N ALA A 411 10.14 0.97 -9.29
CA ALA A 411 8.84 1.31 -8.73
C ALA A 411 7.69 0.46 -9.32
N ASP A 412 7.96 -0.31 -10.37
CA ASP A 412 6.98 -1.19 -11.01
C ASP A 412 6.96 -2.56 -10.33
N ALA A 413 5.76 -3.12 -10.15
CA ALA A 413 5.55 -4.37 -9.43
C ALA A 413 6.31 -5.56 -10.04
N THR A 414 6.47 -5.61 -11.37
CA THR A 414 7.23 -6.69 -12.05
C THR A 414 8.69 -6.71 -11.62
N THR A 415 9.37 -5.56 -11.67
CA THR A 415 10.78 -5.45 -11.30
C THR A 415 10.97 -5.54 -9.80
N ILE A 416 10.05 -4.99 -8.98
CA ILE A 416 10.05 -5.16 -7.53
C ILE A 416 9.97 -6.65 -7.16
N ARG A 417 9.05 -7.40 -7.77
CA ARG A 417 8.91 -8.86 -7.58
C ARG A 417 10.20 -9.59 -7.92
N ALA A 418 10.81 -9.29 -9.06
CA ALA A 418 12.08 -9.91 -9.47
C ALA A 418 13.23 -9.62 -8.48
N ARG A 419 13.33 -8.37 -8.00
CA ARG A 419 14.31 -7.96 -7.00
C ARG A 419 14.07 -8.60 -5.63
N ALA A 420 12.82 -8.72 -5.20
CA ALA A 420 12.46 -9.40 -3.96
C ALA A 420 12.80 -10.89 -3.99
N LEU A 421 12.56 -11.58 -5.11
CA LEU A 421 12.94 -12.98 -5.30
C LEU A 421 14.46 -13.20 -5.27
N ALA A 422 15.25 -12.17 -5.60
CA ALA A 422 16.71 -12.22 -5.56
C ALA A 422 17.31 -11.77 -4.22
N ALA A 423 16.50 -11.31 -3.27
CA ALA A 423 16.96 -10.70 -2.02
C ALA A 423 17.69 -11.68 -1.09
N ILE A 424 17.28 -12.95 -1.10
CA ILE A 424 17.81 -14.00 -0.21
C ILE A 424 18.11 -15.24 -1.04
N PRO A 425 19.33 -15.79 -0.99
CA PRO A 425 19.63 -17.04 -1.70
C PRO A 425 18.74 -18.20 -1.24
N PRO A 426 18.29 -19.08 -2.15
CA PRO A 426 17.29 -20.11 -1.86
C PRO A 426 17.69 -21.09 -0.75
N GLN A 427 18.99 -21.34 -0.54
CA GLN A 427 19.50 -22.22 0.52
C GLN A 427 19.38 -21.63 1.93
N HIS A 428 19.21 -20.31 2.05
CA HIS A 428 19.08 -19.61 3.34
C HIS A 428 17.63 -19.28 3.69
N LEU A 429 16.69 -19.75 2.88
CA LEU A 429 15.28 -19.47 3.05
C LEU A 429 14.63 -20.47 4.03
N SER A 430 14.02 -19.93 5.09
CA SER A 430 13.16 -20.67 6.02
C SER A 430 11.71 -20.22 5.86
N ALA A 431 10.76 -21.01 6.39
CA ALA A 431 9.35 -20.63 6.39
C ALA A 431 9.09 -19.31 7.13
N GLU A 432 9.79 -19.07 8.25
CA GLU A 432 9.70 -17.81 8.99
C GLU A 432 10.23 -16.63 8.16
N ILE A 433 11.40 -16.77 7.52
CA ILE A 433 11.97 -15.71 6.67
C ILE A 433 11.02 -15.41 5.50
N MET A 434 10.47 -16.45 4.87
CA MET A 434 9.49 -16.30 3.81
C MET A 434 8.30 -15.47 4.30
N GLU A 435 7.70 -15.88 5.43
CA GLU A 435 6.51 -15.27 5.99
C GLU A 435 6.72 -13.82 6.43
N THR A 436 7.82 -13.52 7.13
CA THR A 436 8.03 -12.19 7.72
C THR A 436 8.67 -11.19 6.76
N THR A 437 9.33 -11.65 5.69
CA THR A 437 10.19 -10.80 4.87
C THR A 437 9.76 -10.73 3.40
N LEU A 438 9.59 -11.87 2.72
CA LEU A 438 9.38 -11.89 1.26
C LEU A 438 7.91 -11.97 0.87
N ALA A 439 7.14 -12.86 1.49
CA ALA A 439 5.75 -13.12 1.14
C ALA A 439 4.85 -11.88 1.15
N PRO A 440 4.93 -10.94 2.12
CA PRO A 440 4.12 -9.73 2.09
C PRO A 440 4.39 -8.86 0.85
N VAL A 441 5.66 -8.71 0.48
CA VAL A 441 6.09 -7.92 -0.68
C VAL A 441 5.65 -8.58 -1.98
N LEU A 442 5.81 -9.90 -2.08
CA LEU A 442 5.41 -10.68 -3.26
C LEU A 442 3.88 -10.67 -3.44
N ALA A 443 3.11 -10.82 -2.35
CA ALA A 443 1.65 -10.77 -2.39
C ALA A 443 1.14 -9.40 -2.85
N ALA A 444 1.71 -8.31 -2.32
CA ALA A 444 1.41 -6.94 -2.76
C ALA A 444 1.72 -6.75 -4.25
N CYS A 445 2.88 -7.23 -4.73
CA CYS A 445 3.20 -7.19 -6.16
C CYS A 445 2.18 -7.94 -7.01
N GLN A 446 1.72 -9.12 -6.59
CA GLN A 446 0.74 -9.89 -7.35
C GLN A 446 -0.64 -9.24 -7.37
N LYS A 447 -1.05 -8.62 -6.26
CA LYS A 447 -2.26 -7.82 -6.21
C LYS A 447 -2.19 -6.65 -7.19
N ASP A 448 -1.11 -5.87 -7.17
CA ASP A 448 -0.89 -4.74 -8.09
C ASP A 448 -0.90 -5.21 -9.56
N LEU A 449 -0.23 -6.33 -9.86
CA LEU A 449 -0.15 -6.92 -11.19
C LEU A 449 -1.48 -7.53 -11.68
N ARG A 450 -2.41 -7.82 -10.78
CA ARG A 450 -3.76 -8.25 -11.15
C ARG A 450 -4.67 -7.05 -11.38
N GLU A 451 -4.65 -6.08 -10.46
CA GLU A 451 -5.56 -4.92 -10.48
C GLU A 451 -5.27 -3.95 -11.62
N SER A 452 -4.00 -3.80 -12.02
CA SER A 452 -3.62 -2.88 -13.09
C SER A 452 -3.53 -3.53 -14.47
N LEU A 453 -4.08 -4.74 -14.66
CA LEU A 453 -3.93 -5.49 -15.91
C LEU A 453 -4.78 -4.84 -17.01
N PRO A 454 -4.18 -4.37 -18.12
CA PRO A 454 -4.95 -3.76 -19.20
C PRO A 454 -5.86 -4.78 -19.88
N GLU A 455 -6.98 -4.30 -20.43
CA GLU A 455 -7.89 -5.11 -21.26
C GLU A 455 -7.13 -5.77 -22.43
N PRO A 456 -7.33 -7.08 -22.68
CA PRO A 456 -6.65 -7.78 -23.74
C PRO A 456 -7.21 -7.39 -25.12
N GLN A 457 -6.37 -7.48 -26.15
CA GLN A 457 -6.78 -7.32 -27.53
C GLN A 457 -7.11 -8.69 -28.14
N VAL A 458 -8.30 -8.84 -28.71
CA VAL A 458 -8.73 -10.09 -29.36
C VAL A 458 -8.62 -9.95 -30.88
N ARG A 459 -7.92 -10.89 -31.52
CA ARG A 459 -7.74 -10.97 -32.97
C ARG A 459 -8.27 -12.31 -33.49
N PRO A 460 -9.37 -12.33 -34.25
CA PRO A 460 -9.91 -13.57 -34.82
C PRO A 460 -9.18 -13.98 -36.10
N PHE A 461 -9.04 -15.30 -36.29
CA PHE A 461 -8.57 -15.92 -37.53
C PHE A 461 -9.63 -16.93 -37.99
N GLY A 462 -10.29 -16.63 -39.11
CA GLY A 462 -11.43 -17.41 -39.60
C GLY A 462 -12.69 -17.27 -38.73
N ARG A 463 -13.67 -18.14 -38.97
CA ARG A 463 -14.95 -18.15 -38.25
C ARG A 463 -15.01 -19.35 -37.32
N ALA A 464 -14.99 -19.10 -36.01
CA ALA A 464 -15.15 -20.14 -35.00
C ALA A 464 -16.54 -20.81 -35.06
N PRO A 465 -16.69 -22.04 -34.54
CA PRO A 465 -17.99 -22.68 -34.37
C PRO A 465 -18.96 -21.78 -33.60
N SER A 466 -20.24 -21.74 -34.00
CA SER A 466 -21.25 -20.88 -33.35
C SER A 466 -21.63 -21.35 -31.94
N ARG A 467 -21.52 -22.65 -31.67
CA ARG A 467 -21.79 -23.28 -30.37
C ARG A 467 -20.74 -24.36 -30.09
N PRO A 468 -19.51 -23.97 -29.73
CA PRO A 468 -18.47 -24.94 -29.41
C PRO A 468 -18.87 -25.73 -28.15
N ALA A 469 -18.60 -27.03 -28.13
CA ALA A 469 -18.79 -27.85 -26.94
C ALA A 469 -17.67 -27.57 -25.92
N VAL A 470 -16.47 -27.26 -26.42
CA VAL A 470 -15.27 -27.04 -25.60
C VAL A 470 -14.48 -25.84 -26.11
N SER A 471 -13.96 -25.05 -25.18
CA SER A 471 -12.95 -24.03 -25.49
C SER A 471 -11.59 -24.50 -25.05
N VAL A 472 -10.66 -24.61 -25.99
CA VAL A 472 -9.27 -24.97 -25.75
C VAL A 472 -8.48 -23.68 -25.60
N VAL A 473 -8.01 -23.41 -24.38
CA VAL A 473 -7.26 -22.21 -24.02
C VAL A 473 -5.78 -22.58 -23.87
N ILE A 474 -4.93 -21.91 -24.64
CA ILE A 474 -3.50 -22.19 -24.74
C ILE A 474 -2.69 -20.94 -24.45
N PRO A 475 -2.08 -20.79 -23.26
CA PRO A 475 -1.20 -19.68 -22.96
C PRO A 475 0.12 -19.80 -23.73
N LEU A 476 0.62 -18.67 -24.23
CA LEU A 476 1.83 -18.55 -25.04
C LEU A 476 2.82 -17.59 -24.38
N TYR A 477 4.06 -18.04 -24.18
CA TYR A 477 5.15 -17.20 -23.69
C TYR A 477 6.48 -17.57 -24.36
N ARG A 478 7.02 -16.63 -25.16
CA ARG A 478 8.37 -16.64 -25.78
C ARG A 478 8.77 -17.79 -26.70
N VAL A 479 8.16 -18.98 -26.60
CA VAL A 479 8.49 -20.16 -27.41
C VAL A 479 7.25 -20.60 -28.18
N TYR A 480 7.31 -20.47 -29.51
CA TYR A 480 6.16 -20.66 -30.40
C TYR A 480 6.33 -21.76 -31.44
N ASP A 481 7.51 -22.40 -31.49
CA ASP A 481 7.80 -23.40 -32.53
C ASP A 481 6.88 -24.62 -32.46
N PHE A 482 6.44 -24.99 -31.26
CA PHE A 482 5.51 -26.09 -31.04
C PHE A 482 4.13 -25.85 -31.65
N LEU A 483 3.74 -24.59 -31.88
CA LEU A 483 2.44 -24.26 -32.48
C LEU A 483 2.28 -24.85 -33.87
N LYS A 484 3.38 -24.98 -34.63
CA LYS A 484 3.39 -25.57 -35.99
C LYS A 484 2.94 -27.03 -35.97
N VAL A 485 3.35 -27.78 -34.94
CA VAL A 485 3.00 -29.20 -34.77
C VAL A 485 1.63 -29.34 -34.11
N GLN A 486 1.37 -28.53 -33.08
CA GLN A 486 0.13 -28.57 -32.32
C GLN A 486 -1.09 -28.26 -33.20
N ILE A 487 -1.02 -27.20 -34.01
CA ILE A 487 -2.13 -26.83 -34.88
C ILE A 487 -2.38 -27.87 -35.97
N ALA A 488 -1.33 -28.51 -36.50
CA ALA A 488 -1.45 -29.58 -37.48
C ALA A 488 -2.18 -30.79 -36.88
N ALA A 489 -1.83 -31.16 -35.64
CA ALA A 489 -2.49 -32.25 -34.93
C ALA A 489 -3.97 -31.93 -34.66
N PHE A 490 -4.30 -30.69 -34.29
CA PHE A 490 -5.69 -30.27 -34.06
C PHE A 490 -6.51 -30.18 -35.35
N ALA A 491 -5.92 -29.66 -36.43
CA ALA A 491 -6.57 -29.57 -37.74
C ALA A 491 -6.82 -30.96 -38.35
N GLY A 492 -5.94 -31.93 -38.06
CA GLY A 492 -6.08 -33.32 -38.49
C GLY A 492 -7.11 -34.15 -37.71
N ASP A 493 -7.71 -33.60 -36.65
CA ASP A 493 -8.73 -34.26 -35.83
C ASP A 493 -10.14 -33.74 -36.18
N PRO A 494 -10.96 -34.51 -36.93
CA PRO A 494 -12.31 -34.09 -37.32
C PRO A 494 -13.21 -33.76 -36.13
N SER A 495 -13.01 -34.43 -35.00
CA SER A 495 -13.78 -34.19 -33.79
C SER A 495 -13.42 -32.85 -33.14
N PHE A 496 -12.14 -32.47 -33.17
CA PHE A 496 -11.68 -31.17 -32.71
C PHE A 496 -12.25 -30.05 -33.59
N VAL A 497 -12.07 -30.16 -34.91
CA VAL A 497 -12.53 -29.15 -35.88
C VAL A 497 -14.03 -28.86 -35.78
N SER A 498 -14.85 -29.87 -35.49
CA SER A 498 -16.31 -29.73 -35.46
C SER A 498 -16.87 -29.25 -34.12
N THR A 499 -16.13 -29.42 -33.00
CA THR A 499 -16.68 -29.22 -31.65
C THR A 499 -15.90 -28.25 -30.78
N ALA A 500 -14.64 -27.96 -31.09
CA ALA A 500 -13.78 -27.12 -30.28
C ALA A 500 -13.64 -25.71 -30.86
N GLU A 501 -13.57 -24.72 -29.98
CA GLU A 501 -12.95 -23.44 -30.31
C GLU A 501 -11.53 -23.38 -29.73
N LEU A 502 -10.60 -22.78 -30.46
CA LEU A 502 -9.21 -22.65 -30.06
C LEU A 502 -8.86 -21.19 -29.76
N ILE A 503 -8.28 -20.95 -28.60
CA ILE A 503 -7.94 -19.63 -28.07
C ILE A 503 -6.47 -19.65 -27.64
N TYR A 504 -5.63 -18.95 -28.39
CA TYR A 504 -4.26 -18.68 -28.00
C TYR A 504 -4.19 -17.39 -27.17
N VAL A 505 -3.59 -17.45 -25.99
CA VAL A 505 -3.43 -16.28 -25.11
C VAL A 505 -1.95 -15.90 -25.03
N LEU A 506 -1.57 -14.78 -25.63
CA LEU A 506 -0.20 -14.28 -25.61
C LEU A 506 -0.01 -13.31 -24.45
N ASP A 507 0.89 -13.66 -23.52
CA ASP A 507 1.23 -12.83 -22.35
C ASP A 507 2.49 -11.97 -22.55
N SER A 508 3.17 -12.10 -23.70
CA SER A 508 4.27 -11.23 -24.14
C SER A 508 3.82 -10.30 -25.28
N PRO A 509 3.11 -9.18 -24.98
CA PRO A 509 2.57 -8.28 -26.00
C PRO A 509 3.61 -7.71 -26.96
N GLU A 510 4.87 -7.61 -26.54
CA GLU A 510 5.99 -7.20 -27.37
C GLU A 510 6.20 -8.11 -28.60
N HIS A 511 5.73 -9.35 -28.56
CA HIS A 511 5.81 -10.32 -29.66
C HIS A 511 4.50 -10.44 -30.46
N ALA A 512 3.49 -9.61 -30.20
CA ALA A 512 2.15 -9.76 -30.78
C ALA A 512 2.12 -9.71 -32.31
N ALA A 513 2.96 -8.89 -32.93
CA ALA A 513 3.03 -8.79 -34.39
C ALA A 513 3.61 -10.06 -35.03
N GLU A 514 4.70 -10.58 -34.48
CA GLU A 514 5.36 -11.80 -34.94
C GLU A 514 4.45 -13.02 -34.77
N VAL A 515 3.85 -13.18 -33.59
CA VAL A 515 2.94 -14.29 -33.29
C VAL A 515 1.69 -14.23 -34.18
N ALA A 516 1.12 -13.04 -34.40
CA ALA A 516 -0.02 -12.88 -35.31
C ALA A 516 0.33 -13.24 -36.76
N HIS A 517 1.54 -12.91 -37.22
CA HIS A 517 2.02 -13.28 -38.55
C HIS A 517 2.19 -14.81 -38.69
N LEU A 518 2.86 -15.44 -37.72
CA LEU A 518 3.01 -16.90 -37.66
C LEU A 518 1.64 -17.60 -37.69
N LEU A 519 0.73 -17.19 -36.80
CA LEU A 519 -0.61 -17.74 -36.72
C LEU A 519 -1.40 -17.51 -38.02
N GLY A 520 -1.30 -16.34 -38.63
CA GLY A 520 -1.92 -16.08 -39.94
C GLY A 520 -1.48 -17.06 -41.02
N GLY A 521 -0.18 -17.34 -41.10
CA GLY A 521 0.34 -18.37 -42.01
C GLY A 521 -0.19 -19.78 -41.71
N LEU A 522 -0.25 -20.15 -40.42
CA LEU A 522 -0.78 -21.44 -39.98
C LEU A 522 -2.28 -21.59 -40.27
N HIS A 523 -3.06 -20.52 -40.10
CA HIS A 523 -4.49 -20.51 -40.46
C HIS A 523 -4.68 -20.73 -41.97
N LEU A 524 -3.89 -20.08 -42.82
CA LEU A 524 -3.94 -20.27 -44.27
C LEU A 524 -3.53 -21.69 -44.68
N ALA A 525 -2.55 -22.28 -43.99
CA ALA A 525 -2.06 -23.62 -44.30
C ALA A 525 -3.04 -24.75 -43.90
N TYR A 526 -3.68 -24.63 -42.74
CA TYR A 526 -4.49 -25.71 -42.15
C TYR A 526 -6.00 -25.44 -42.12
N GLY A 527 -6.43 -24.20 -42.38
CA GLY A 527 -7.85 -23.81 -42.39
C GLY A 527 -8.55 -23.82 -41.02
N LEU A 528 -7.85 -24.16 -39.93
CA LEU A 528 -8.43 -24.21 -38.58
C LEU A 528 -8.67 -22.80 -38.05
N PRO A 529 -9.90 -22.43 -37.63
CA PRO A 529 -10.17 -21.12 -37.05
C PRO A 529 -9.73 -21.05 -35.58
N PHE A 530 -9.23 -19.89 -35.14
CA PHE A 530 -8.85 -19.66 -33.75
C PHE A 530 -8.88 -18.16 -33.41
N GLN A 531 -8.71 -17.85 -32.12
CA GLN A 531 -8.58 -16.48 -31.61
C GLN A 531 -7.20 -16.29 -30.98
N LEU A 532 -6.56 -15.16 -31.27
CA LEU A 532 -5.38 -14.69 -30.54
C LEU A 532 -5.81 -13.59 -29.57
N VAL A 533 -5.64 -13.85 -28.28
CA VAL A 533 -5.88 -12.90 -27.19
C VAL A 533 -4.53 -12.39 -26.72
N VAL A 534 -4.25 -11.11 -26.95
CA VAL A 534 -3.00 -10.47 -26.55
C VAL A 534 -3.21 -9.70 -25.26
N MET A 535 -2.58 -10.13 -24.17
CA MET A 535 -2.64 -9.43 -22.89
C MET A 535 -1.86 -8.12 -22.94
N GLY A 536 -2.27 -7.10 -22.16
CA GLY A 536 -1.55 -5.83 -22.09
C GLY A 536 -0.16 -5.89 -21.44
N ARG A 537 0.16 -7.00 -20.75
CA ARG A 537 1.48 -7.32 -20.18
C ARG A 537 1.56 -8.80 -19.76
N ASN A 538 2.75 -9.23 -19.36
CA ASN A 538 2.95 -10.54 -18.75
C ASN A 538 2.30 -10.61 -17.36
N GLY A 539 1.26 -11.42 -17.25
CA GLY A 539 0.59 -11.75 -15.98
C GLY A 539 0.96 -13.13 -15.42
N GLY A 540 1.74 -13.93 -16.16
CA GLY A 540 2.02 -15.33 -15.85
C GLY A 540 0.90 -16.29 -16.27
N PHE A 541 1.13 -17.58 -16.01
CA PHE A 541 0.27 -18.67 -16.49
C PHE A 541 -1.18 -18.54 -16.01
N SER A 542 -1.41 -18.34 -14.71
CA SER A 542 -2.76 -18.19 -14.12
C SER A 542 -3.55 -17.07 -14.81
N ALA A 543 -2.94 -15.89 -14.95
CA ALA A 543 -3.59 -14.73 -15.55
C ALA A 543 -3.89 -14.95 -17.04
N ALA A 544 -3.00 -15.62 -17.78
CA ALA A 544 -3.23 -15.96 -19.18
C ALA A 544 -4.39 -16.96 -19.34
N CYS A 545 -4.41 -18.04 -18.58
CA CYS A 545 -5.50 -19.02 -18.57
C CYS A 545 -6.84 -18.37 -18.17
N ASN A 546 -6.85 -17.56 -17.11
CA ASN A 546 -8.03 -16.83 -16.66
C ASN A 546 -8.52 -15.84 -17.73
N THR A 547 -7.62 -15.17 -18.45
CA THR A 547 -7.96 -14.25 -19.53
C THR A 547 -8.57 -14.99 -20.73
N GLY A 548 -8.01 -16.14 -21.10
CA GLY A 548 -8.59 -16.98 -22.15
C GLY A 548 -9.96 -17.54 -21.77
N ALA A 549 -10.14 -17.99 -20.53
CA ALA A 549 -11.42 -18.46 -20.03
C ALA A 549 -12.52 -17.39 -20.08
N LYS A 550 -12.19 -16.11 -19.85
CA LYS A 550 -13.17 -15.01 -19.93
C LYS A 550 -13.75 -14.79 -21.33
N VAL A 551 -12.99 -15.11 -22.39
CA VAL A 551 -13.47 -14.96 -23.78
C VAL A 551 -14.01 -16.26 -24.38
N ALA A 552 -13.87 -17.36 -23.63
CA ALA A 552 -14.36 -18.68 -24.01
C ALA A 552 -15.90 -18.75 -24.05
N ARG A 553 -16.43 -19.56 -24.95
CA ARG A 553 -17.87 -19.76 -25.19
C ARG A 553 -18.32 -21.21 -25.03
N GLY A 554 -17.39 -22.14 -24.89
CA GLY A 554 -17.66 -23.56 -24.75
C GLY A 554 -18.28 -23.91 -23.39
N GLU A 555 -19.03 -25.01 -23.36
CA GLU A 555 -19.62 -25.54 -22.12
C GLU A 555 -18.55 -26.15 -21.20
N ALA A 556 -17.48 -26.68 -21.78
CA ALA A 556 -16.27 -27.10 -21.09
C ALA A 556 -15.06 -26.25 -21.48
N LEU A 557 -14.09 -26.16 -20.57
CA LEU A 557 -12.77 -25.58 -20.79
C LEU A 557 -11.75 -26.71 -20.85
N ALA A 558 -10.81 -26.62 -21.78
CA ALA A 558 -9.58 -27.40 -21.79
C ALA A 558 -8.40 -26.43 -21.72
N MET A 559 -7.73 -26.39 -20.58
CA MET A 559 -6.49 -25.62 -20.41
C MET A 559 -5.35 -26.52 -20.86
N VAL A 560 -4.60 -26.10 -21.88
CA VAL A 560 -3.58 -26.94 -22.52
C VAL A 560 -2.32 -26.11 -22.77
N ASN A 561 -1.14 -26.63 -22.42
CA ASN A 561 0.11 -25.94 -22.72
C ASN A 561 0.41 -25.91 -24.23
N SER A 562 1.20 -24.94 -24.67
CA SER A 562 1.59 -24.76 -26.09
C SER A 562 2.47 -25.88 -26.65
N ASP A 563 3.09 -26.67 -25.78
CA ASP A 563 3.99 -27.79 -26.09
C ASP A 563 3.37 -29.17 -25.78
N VAL A 564 2.04 -29.22 -25.65
CA VAL A 564 1.27 -30.45 -25.49
C VAL A 564 0.63 -30.87 -26.81
N ILE A 565 0.93 -32.09 -27.25
CA ILE A 565 0.53 -32.67 -28.54
C ILE A 565 -0.22 -33.99 -28.29
N PRO A 566 -1.44 -34.18 -28.83
CA PRO A 566 -2.15 -35.44 -28.68
C PRO A 566 -1.48 -36.58 -29.43
N SER A 567 -1.47 -37.78 -28.84
CA SER A 567 -0.91 -38.96 -29.51
C SER A 567 -1.85 -39.57 -30.57
N ALA A 568 -3.14 -39.23 -30.53
CA ALA A 568 -4.16 -39.73 -31.44
C ALA A 568 -5.36 -38.77 -31.51
N ASN A 569 -6.13 -38.87 -32.59
CA ASN A 569 -7.39 -38.15 -32.78
C ASN A 569 -8.46 -38.60 -31.76
N GLY A 570 -9.46 -37.75 -31.52
CA GLY A 570 -10.57 -38.04 -30.60
C GLY A 570 -10.22 -37.84 -29.12
N TRP A 571 -9.03 -37.29 -28.82
CA TRP A 571 -8.53 -37.09 -27.46
C TRP A 571 -9.45 -36.16 -26.64
N LEU A 572 -9.91 -35.07 -27.24
CA LEU A 572 -10.67 -34.04 -26.53
C LEU A 572 -12.09 -34.51 -26.16
N PRO A 573 -12.90 -35.06 -27.09
CA PRO A 573 -14.19 -35.66 -26.74
C PRO A 573 -14.05 -36.78 -25.69
N ALA A 574 -12.99 -37.58 -25.76
CA ALA A 574 -12.76 -38.65 -24.79
C ALA A 574 -12.52 -38.13 -23.36
N LEU A 575 -11.85 -36.97 -23.20
CA LEU A 575 -11.72 -36.30 -21.90
C LEU A 575 -13.05 -35.68 -21.44
N VAL A 576 -13.75 -34.99 -22.34
CA VAL A 576 -15.03 -34.32 -22.03
C VAL A 576 -16.10 -35.33 -21.62
N ALA A 577 -16.14 -36.51 -22.24
CA ALA A 577 -17.08 -37.57 -21.91
C ALA A 577 -16.98 -38.07 -20.45
N ARG A 578 -15.87 -37.77 -19.76
CA ARG A 578 -15.64 -38.12 -18.35
C ARG A 578 -16.10 -37.04 -17.37
N LEU A 579 -16.55 -35.88 -17.85
CA LEU A 579 -17.22 -34.87 -17.04
C LEU A 579 -18.62 -35.36 -16.65
N ASP A 580 -18.68 -36.29 -15.70
CA ASP A 580 -19.90 -36.89 -15.21
C ASP A 580 -20.50 -36.10 -14.03
N ARG A 581 -21.70 -35.59 -14.26
CA ARG A 581 -22.50 -34.84 -13.28
C ARG A 581 -22.86 -35.67 -12.08
N ARG A 582 -23.27 -36.92 -12.31
CA ARG A 582 -23.82 -37.80 -11.27
C ARG A 582 -22.74 -38.13 -10.24
N ASN A 583 -21.53 -38.35 -10.72
CA ASN A 583 -20.34 -38.59 -9.91
C ASN A 583 -19.60 -37.30 -9.51
N ARG A 584 -20.15 -36.12 -9.80
CA ARG A 584 -19.56 -34.81 -9.52
C ARG A 584 -18.10 -34.71 -9.98
N VAL A 585 -17.79 -35.15 -11.21
CA VAL A 585 -16.44 -35.02 -11.78
C VAL A 585 -16.23 -33.58 -12.22
N GLY A 586 -15.42 -32.84 -11.47
CA GLY A 586 -15.13 -31.43 -11.70
C GLY A 586 -13.96 -31.19 -12.65
N ALA A 587 -13.04 -32.15 -12.78
CA ALA A 587 -11.93 -32.07 -13.73
C ALA A 587 -11.41 -33.44 -14.16
N VAL A 588 -10.84 -33.50 -15.36
CA VAL A 588 -10.23 -34.68 -15.96
C VAL A 588 -8.86 -34.33 -16.52
N GLY A 589 -7.85 -35.14 -16.20
CA GLY A 589 -6.49 -35.00 -16.75
C GLY A 589 -6.07 -36.26 -17.52
N PRO A 590 -5.36 -36.11 -18.66
CA PRO A 590 -4.89 -37.24 -19.45
C PRO A 590 -3.60 -37.85 -18.89
N LYS A 591 -3.15 -38.94 -19.51
CA LYS A 591 -1.76 -39.42 -19.40
C LYS A 591 -0.84 -38.49 -20.18
N LEU A 592 0.20 -37.99 -19.50
CA LEU A 592 1.25 -37.22 -20.17
C LEU A 592 2.52 -38.05 -20.28
N LEU A 593 3.09 -38.03 -21.48
CA LEU A 593 4.32 -38.71 -21.85
C LEU A 593 5.41 -37.68 -22.16
N TYR A 594 6.64 -38.00 -21.80
CA TYR A 594 7.83 -37.37 -22.36
C TYR A 594 8.00 -37.79 -23.84
N ASP A 595 8.90 -37.10 -24.55
CA ASP A 595 9.22 -37.38 -25.95
C ASP A 595 9.80 -38.79 -26.17
N ASP A 596 10.47 -39.35 -25.16
CA ASP A 596 10.95 -40.73 -25.13
C ASP A 596 9.87 -41.78 -24.81
N GLY A 597 8.62 -41.36 -24.59
CA GLY A 597 7.49 -42.23 -24.26
C GLY A 597 7.44 -42.67 -22.79
N SER A 598 8.32 -42.16 -21.92
CA SER A 598 8.22 -42.36 -20.47
C SER A 598 7.13 -41.46 -19.85
N LEU A 599 6.59 -41.88 -18.71
CA LEU A 599 5.51 -41.20 -18.01
C LEU A 599 6.00 -39.91 -17.38
N GLN A 600 5.34 -38.81 -17.71
CA GLN A 600 5.48 -37.53 -17.03
C GLN A 600 4.38 -37.33 -15.99
N HIS A 601 3.14 -37.74 -16.30
CA HIS A 601 1.98 -37.54 -15.43
C HIS A 601 0.96 -38.66 -15.53
N ALA A 602 0.57 -39.20 -14.38
CA ALA A 602 -0.54 -40.13 -14.22
C ALA A 602 -1.48 -39.72 -13.07
N GLY A 603 -1.65 -38.41 -12.85
CA GLY A 603 -2.26 -37.81 -11.65
C GLY A 603 -1.23 -37.25 -10.66
N LEU A 604 -1.66 -36.29 -9.84
CA LEU A 604 -0.88 -35.68 -8.76
C LEU A 604 -1.20 -36.31 -7.40
N TYR A 605 -0.21 -36.28 -6.51
CA TYR A 605 -0.36 -36.46 -5.07
C TYR A 605 0.55 -35.49 -4.31
N PHE A 606 0.30 -35.34 -3.02
CA PHE A 606 1.04 -34.40 -2.17
C PHE A 606 1.89 -35.15 -1.16
N LYS A 607 3.11 -34.67 -0.92
CA LYS A 607 3.98 -35.22 0.12
C LYS A 607 4.71 -34.09 0.82
N ARG A 608 4.89 -34.21 2.14
CA ARG A 608 5.74 -33.28 2.90
C ARG A 608 7.22 -33.56 2.66
N ASP A 609 7.98 -32.49 2.48
CA ASP A 609 9.44 -32.54 2.56
C ASP A 609 9.93 -32.62 4.02
N SER A 610 11.25 -32.61 4.23
CA SER A 610 11.84 -32.65 5.57
C SER A 610 11.58 -31.39 6.41
N LYS A 611 11.10 -30.30 5.80
CA LYS A 611 10.73 -29.05 6.45
C LYS A 611 9.22 -28.96 6.74
N GLY A 612 8.44 -30.00 6.38
CA GLY A 612 6.99 -30.03 6.55
C GLY A 612 6.22 -29.30 5.44
N THR A 613 6.88 -28.89 4.35
CA THR A 613 6.24 -28.20 3.22
C THR A 613 5.61 -29.21 2.28
N TRP A 614 4.37 -28.99 1.84
CA TRP A 614 3.73 -29.82 0.84
C TRP A 614 4.34 -29.57 -0.55
N LEU A 615 4.72 -30.67 -1.21
CA LEU A 615 5.22 -30.68 -2.58
C LEU A 615 4.27 -31.47 -3.49
N ASN A 616 4.14 -31.00 -4.73
CA ASN A 616 3.41 -31.70 -5.78
C ASN A 616 4.27 -32.84 -6.36
N HIS A 617 3.75 -34.05 -6.35
CA HIS A 617 4.37 -35.23 -6.96
C HIS A 617 3.45 -35.86 -8.00
N HIS A 618 4.04 -36.53 -8.98
CA HIS A 618 3.31 -37.19 -10.06
C HIS A 618 3.40 -38.70 -9.88
N TYR A 619 2.26 -39.40 -9.92
CA TYR A 619 2.26 -40.86 -9.86
C TYR A 619 3.07 -41.46 -11.01
N PHE A 620 3.93 -42.44 -10.68
CA PHE A 620 4.69 -43.25 -11.65
C PHE A 620 5.60 -42.47 -12.61
N LYS A 621 5.95 -41.23 -12.28
CA LYS A 621 6.85 -40.40 -13.11
C LYS A 621 8.17 -41.12 -13.39
N GLY A 622 8.60 -41.13 -14.65
CA GLY A 622 9.80 -41.80 -15.15
C GLY A 622 9.62 -43.28 -15.51
N MET A 623 8.49 -43.91 -15.19
CA MET A 623 8.19 -45.27 -15.64
C MET A 623 7.81 -45.28 -17.14
N PRO A 624 7.92 -46.42 -17.87
CA PRO A 624 7.44 -46.50 -19.25
C PRO A 624 5.94 -46.18 -19.39
N GLY A 625 5.51 -45.58 -20.51
CA GLY A 625 4.09 -45.30 -20.79
C GLY A 625 3.18 -46.55 -20.74
N SER A 626 3.74 -47.72 -20.98
CA SER A 626 3.08 -49.03 -20.90
C SER A 626 2.97 -49.60 -19.47
N TYR A 627 3.51 -48.92 -18.45
CA TYR A 627 3.50 -49.39 -17.07
C TYR A 627 2.06 -49.63 -16.59
N ALA A 628 1.71 -50.89 -16.32
CA ALA A 628 0.32 -51.31 -16.13
C ALA A 628 -0.43 -50.53 -15.03
N PRO A 629 0.16 -50.25 -13.84
CA PRO A 629 -0.52 -49.43 -12.82
C PRO A 629 -0.86 -48.00 -13.27
N ALA A 630 -0.08 -47.42 -14.19
CA ALA A 630 -0.35 -46.09 -14.73
C ALA A 630 -1.45 -46.09 -15.81
N ASN A 631 -1.88 -47.27 -16.27
CA ASN A 631 -2.92 -47.42 -17.28
C ASN A 631 -4.31 -47.75 -16.68
N ILE A 632 -4.49 -47.47 -15.39
CA ILE A 632 -5.75 -47.63 -14.67
C ILE A 632 -6.38 -46.26 -14.41
N GLU A 633 -7.60 -46.07 -14.91
CA GLU A 633 -8.42 -44.90 -14.66
C GLU A 633 -8.83 -44.85 -13.18
N ARG A 634 -8.66 -43.69 -12.54
CA ARG A 634 -8.93 -43.55 -11.11
C ARG A 634 -9.16 -42.10 -10.69
N PRO A 635 -9.89 -41.87 -9.58
CA PRO A 635 -9.86 -40.58 -8.91
C PRO A 635 -8.45 -40.28 -8.39
N VAL A 636 -8.00 -39.03 -8.53
CA VAL A 636 -6.66 -38.59 -8.10
C VAL A 636 -6.73 -37.27 -7.36
N PRO A 637 -5.86 -37.01 -6.36
CA PRO A 637 -5.80 -35.74 -5.62
C PRO A 637 -5.83 -34.49 -6.51
N GLY A 638 -5.13 -34.53 -7.64
CA GLY A 638 -5.19 -33.47 -8.65
C GLY A 638 -4.64 -33.96 -9.98
N VAL A 639 -4.69 -33.07 -10.97
CA VAL A 639 -4.06 -33.23 -12.29
C VAL A 639 -3.29 -31.96 -12.61
N THR A 640 -2.39 -32.02 -13.58
CA THR A 640 -1.53 -30.87 -13.91
C THR A 640 -2.18 -29.91 -14.90
N GLY A 641 -1.78 -28.64 -14.85
CA GLY A 641 -2.19 -27.57 -15.76
C GLY A 641 -1.71 -27.77 -17.20
N ALA A 642 -0.80 -28.72 -17.47
CA ALA A 642 -0.39 -29.03 -18.83
C ALA A 642 -1.55 -29.51 -19.72
N CYS A 643 -2.50 -30.25 -19.14
CA CYS A 643 -3.81 -30.47 -19.74
C CYS A 643 -4.85 -30.79 -18.65
N ILE A 644 -5.81 -29.89 -18.46
CA ILE A 644 -6.96 -30.10 -17.57
C ILE A 644 -8.26 -29.72 -18.29
N VAL A 645 -9.22 -30.65 -18.28
CA VAL A 645 -10.55 -30.45 -18.87
C VAL A 645 -11.58 -30.37 -17.75
N MET A 646 -12.43 -29.33 -17.77
CA MET A 646 -13.42 -29.08 -16.71
C MET A 646 -14.64 -28.30 -17.21
N PRO A 647 -15.78 -28.33 -16.50
CA PRO A 647 -16.94 -27.51 -16.86
C PRO A 647 -16.61 -26.01 -16.74
N HIS A 648 -17.00 -25.22 -17.75
CA HIS A 648 -16.74 -23.79 -17.76
C HIS A 648 -17.44 -23.08 -16.59
N ALA A 649 -18.72 -23.35 -16.38
CA ALA A 649 -19.48 -22.77 -15.27
C ALA A 649 -18.80 -23.01 -13.90
N LEU A 650 -18.27 -24.22 -13.68
CA LEU A 650 -17.58 -24.56 -12.44
C LEU A 650 -16.24 -23.81 -12.30
N PHE A 651 -15.48 -23.64 -13.39
CA PHE A 651 -14.25 -22.85 -13.38
C PHE A 651 -14.53 -21.40 -12.94
N THR A 652 -15.58 -20.79 -13.49
CA THR A 652 -16.02 -19.45 -13.13
C THR A 652 -16.48 -19.37 -11.67
N GLU A 653 -17.28 -20.34 -11.22
CA GLU A 653 -17.82 -20.39 -9.86
C GLU A 653 -16.73 -20.49 -8.79
N ILE A 654 -15.70 -21.30 -9.01
CA ILE A 654 -14.59 -21.47 -8.04
C ILE A 654 -13.51 -20.38 -8.18
N GLY A 655 -13.69 -19.42 -9.08
CA GLY A 655 -12.79 -18.29 -9.29
C GLY A 655 -11.53 -18.60 -10.10
N GLY A 656 -11.52 -19.67 -10.88
CA GLY A 656 -10.41 -20.04 -11.77
C GLY A 656 -9.07 -20.27 -11.07
N PHE A 657 -7.98 -20.09 -11.84
CA PHE A 657 -6.62 -20.18 -11.31
C PHE A 657 -6.33 -19.02 -10.35
N ASP A 658 -5.56 -19.28 -9.28
CA ASP A 658 -5.14 -18.22 -8.36
C ASP A 658 -3.93 -17.46 -8.92
N ASP A 659 -4.09 -16.15 -9.12
CA ASP A 659 -3.01 -15.26 -9.60
C ASP A 659 -2.02 -14.88 -8.48
N GLY A 660 -2.16 -15.42 -7.26
CA GLY A 660 -1.25 -15.18 -6.14
C GLY A 660 0.06 -15.98 -6.23
N TYR A 661 0.11 -17.01 -7.06
CA TYR A 661 1.32 -17.78 -7.32
C TYR A 661 2.29 -17.00 -8.22
N VAL A 662 3.58 -17.06 -7.90
CA VAL A 662 4.61 -16.26 -8.58
C VAL A 662 5.17 -16.98 -9.79
N ILE A 663 5.05 -16.34 -10.96
CA ILE A 663 5.52 -16.78 -12.29
C ILE A 663 4.78 -18.04 -12.82
N GLY A 664 4.56 -19.05 -11.97
CA GLY A 664 3.91 -20.34 -12.24
C GLY A 664 4.37 -21.38 -11.20
N ASP A 665 3.90 -22.62 -11.30
CA ASP A 665 4.02 -23.70 -10.29
C ASP A 665 3.02 -23.56 -9.11
N TYR A 666 2.35 -24.66 -8.79
CA TYR A 666 1.27 -24.84 -7.80
C TYR A 666 -0.14 -24.31 -8.15
N GLU A 667 -0.33 -23.48 -9.17
CA GLU A 667 -1.66 -22.97 -9.54
C GLU A 667 -2.66 -24.05 -9.99
N ASP A 668 -2.16 -25.11 -10.63
CA ASP A 668 -2.97 -26.26 -11.07
C ASP A 668 -3.45 -27.10 -9.89
N SER A 669 -2.57 -27.33 -8.92
CA SER A 669 -2.90 -28.01 -7.68
C SER A 669 -3.84 -27.19 -6.79
N ASP A 670 -3.71 -25.86 -6.76
CA ASP A 670 -4.64 -24.96 -6.07
C ASP A 670 -6.05 -25.04 -6.69
N LEU A 671 -6.15 -25.03 -8.02
CA LEU A 671 -7.41 -25.24 -8.74
C LEU A 671 -8.03 -26.61 -8.38
N CYS A 672 -7.22 -27.67 -8.33
CA CYS A 672 -7.67 -29.00 -7.92
C CYS A 672 -8.17 -29.01 -6.46
N LEU A 673 -7.50 -28.32 -5.55
CA LEU A 673 -7.90 -28.22 -4.14
C LEU A 673 -9.20 -27.40 -3.98
N LYS A 674 -9.39 -26.34 -4.77
CA LYS A 674 -10.66 -25.60 -4.86
C LYS A 674 -11.82 -26.48 -5.30
N LEU A 675 -11.64 -27.28 -6.36
CA LEU A 675 -12.64 -28.25 -6.84
C LEU A 675 -13.02 -29.25 -5.75
N ARG A 676 -12.02 -29.80 -5.06
CA ARG A 676 -12.24 -30.75 -3.96
C ARG A 676 -12.98 -30.13 -2.79
N ARG A 677 -12.62 -28.89 -2.42
CA ARG A 677 -13.35 -28.13 -1.38
C ARG A 677 -14.81 -27.90 -1.75
N ALA A 678 -15.10 -27.74 -3.05
CA ALA A 678 -16.47 -27.66 -3.59
C ALA A 678 -17.16 -29.04 -3.73
N GLY A 679 -16.52 -30.13 -3.27
CA GLY A 679 -17.08 -31.49 -3.28
C GLY A 679 -17.07 -32.16 -4.65
N PHE A 680 -16.18 -31.76 -5.55
CA PHE A 680 -16.00 -32.40 -6.85
C PHE A 680 -14.80 -33.36 -6.86
N ALA A 681 -14.97 -34.48 -7.57
CA ALA A 681 -13.90 -35.44 -7.83
C ALA A 681 -13.05 -34.99 -9.04
N ILE A 682 -11.82 -35.48 -9.08
CA ILE A 682 -10.88 -35.25 -10.19
C ILE A 682 -10.43 -36.62 -10.69
N VAL A 683 -10.51 -36.84 -12.00
CA VAL A 683 -10.27 -38.15 -12.62
C VAL A 683 -9.04 -38.10 -13.52
N TYR A 684 -8.17 -39.09 -13.38
CA TYR A 684 -7.07 -39.34 -14.31
C TYR A 684 -7.52 -40.36 -15.38
N ALA A 685 -7.38 -39.99 -16.66
CA ALA A 685 -7.86 -40.74 -17.82
C ALA A 685 -6.68 -41.30 -18.66
N PRO A 686 -6.19 -42.52 -18.39
CA PRO A 686 -5.03 -43.09 -19.07
C PRO A 686 -5.27 -43.51 -20.52
N SER A 687 -6.54 -43.61 -20.93
CA SER A 687 -6.95 -43.95 -22.30
C SER A 687 -6.66 -42.81 -23.29
N VAL A 688 -6.45 -41.59 -22.79
CA VAL A 688 -6.02 -40.44 -23.58
C VAL A 688 -4.57 -40.15 -23.22
N ALA A 689 -3.68 -40.27 -24.20
CA ALA A 689 -2.26 -39.95 -24.05
C ALA A 689 -1.92 -38.68 -24.85
N LEU A 690 -1.23 -37.75 -24.19
CA LEU A 690 -0.65 -36.58 -24.83
C LEU A 690 0.86 -36.59 -24.57
N TYR A 691 1.64 -36.16 -25.55
CA TYR A 691 3.05 -35.83 -25.37
C TYR A 691 3.14 -34.41 -24.85
N HIS A 692 3.89 -34.21 -23.78
CA HIS A 692 4.23 -32.88 -23.29
C HIS A 692 5.74 -32.72 -23.43
N LEU A 693 6.15 -31.89 -24.40
CA LEU A 693 7.55 -31.72 -24.80
C LEU A 693 8.33 -30.81 -23.82
N GLU A 694 7.96 -30.91 -22.54
CA GLU A 694 8.54 -30.23 -21.38
C GLU A 694 10.06 -30.40 -21.41
N ARG A 695 10.78 -29.26 -21.42
CA ARG A 695 12.25 -29.05 -21.30
C ARG A 695 12.86 -28.13 -22.37
N GLN A 696 12.13 -27.73 -23.41
CA GLN A 696 12.67 -26.78 -24.40
C GLN A 696 12.25 -25.31 -24.17
N SER A 697 11.08 -25.08 -23.55
CA SER A 697 10.61 -23.74 -23.17
C SER A 697 11.22 -23.20 -21.87
N ILE A 698 11.54 -24.09 -20.92
CA ILE A 698 12.02 -23.76 -19.55
C ILE A 698 13.55 -23.88 -19.38
N ALA A 699 14.28 -24.53 -20.31
CA ALA A 699 15.72 -24.77 -20.18
C ALA A 699 16.60 -23.51 -20.06
N ARG A 700 16.05 -22.31 -20.28
CA ARG A 700 16.74 -21.03 -20.01
C ARG A 700 16.59 -20.52 -18.57
N SER A 701 15.89 -21.22 -17.68
CA SER A 701 15.68 -20.81 -16.29
C SER A 701 15.92 -21.96 -15.29
N VAL A 702 17.14 -22.51 -15.28
CA VAL A 702 17.58 -23.50 -14.27
C VAL A 702 17.43 -22.94 -12.83
N ASP A 703 17.38 -21.62 -12.67
CA ASP A 703 17.06 -20.92 -11.41
C ASP A 703 15.59 -21.02 -10.95
N TYR A 704 14.67 -21.54 -11.78
CA TYR A 704 13.23 -21.48 -11.55
C TYR A 704 12.67 -22.62 -10.68
N VAL A 705 13.04 -23.87 -10.96
CA VAL A 705 12.45 -25.08 -10.34
C VAL A 705 12.94 -25.32 -8.89
N ARG A 706 14.01 -24.64 -8.48
CA ARG A 706 14.54 -24.67 -7.09
C ARG A 706 14.80 -23.28 -6.51
N GLY A 707 14.31 -22.26 -7.21
CA GLY A 707 14.48 -20.87 -6.83
C GLY A 707 13.56 -20.45 -5.69
N VAL A 708 13.71 -19.20 -5.28
CA VAL A 708 12.88 -18.55 -4.25
C VAL A 708 11.40 -18.54 -4.65
N ALA A 709 11.08 -18.45 -5.94
CA ALA A 709 9.69 -18.45 -6.43
C ALA A 709 8.97 -19.78 -6.14
N SER A 710 9.57 -20.93 -6.50
CA SER A 710 8.97 -22.25 -6.21
C SER A 710 8.87 -22.50 -4.71
N GLN A 711 9.88 -22.11 -3.91
CA GLN A 711 9.80 -22.19 -2.45
C GLN A 711 8.69 -21.30 -1.86
N HIS A 712 8.50 -20.09 -2.39
CA HIS A 712 7.38 -19.22 -2.01
C HIS A 712 6.04 -19.86 -2.35
N ASN A 713 5.89 -20.42 -3.56
CA ASN A 713 4.63 -21.03 -4.00
C ASN A 713 4.30 -22.28 -3.19
N ALA A 714 5.28 -23.13 -2.88
CA ALA A 714 5.13 -24.29 -2.00
C ALA A 714 4.75 -23.88 -0.57
N TRP A 715 5.41 -22.85 -0.02
CA TRP A 715 5.04 -22.27 1.28
C TRP A 715 3.61 -21.71 1.26
N LEU A 716 3.23 -20.98 0.21
CA LEU A 716 1.91 -20.37 0.07
C LEU A 716 0.81 -21.43 -0.01
N GLN A 717 1.02 -22.47 -0.82
CA GLN A 717 0.09 -23.60 -0.90
C GLN A 717 -0.03 -24.30 0.45
N THR A 718 1.10 -24.61 1.10
CA THR A 718 1.11 -25.23 2.42
C THR A 718 0.31 -24.39 3.41
N LYS A 719 0.60 -23.08 3.50
CA LYS A 719 -0.11 -22.15 4.39
C LYS A 719 -1.61 -22.09 4.13
N ARG A 720 -2.04 -22.15 2.86
CA ARG A 720 -3.45 -22.07 2.46
C ARG A 720 -4.21 -23.37 2.70
N TRP A 721 -3.57 -24.51 2.47
CA TRP A 721 -4.25 -25.80 2.28
C TRP A 721 -3.76 -26.91 3.21
N ASP A 722 -2.95 -26.61 4.23
CA ASP A 722 -2.31 -27.64 5.07
C ASP A 722 -3.29 -28.68 5.60
N ALA A 723 -4.36 -28.23 6.25
CA ALA A 723 -5.36 -29.11 6.87
C ALA A 723 -6.11 -29.94 5.82
N GLN A 724 -6.44 -29.34 4.67
CA GLN A 724 -7.17 -30.00 3.59
C GLN A 724 -6.30 -31.05 2.89
N ILE A 725 -5.03 -30.74 2.61
CA ILE A 725 -4.09 -31.70 2.03
C ILE A 725 -3.83 -32.83 3.02
N ALA A 726 -3.59 -32.53 4.29
CA ALA A 726 -3.37 -33.54 5.33
C ALA A 726 -4.56 -34.51 5.45
N ALA A 727 -5.79 -33.98 5.50
CA ALA A 727 -7.00 -34.79 5.51
C ALA A 727 -7.13 -35.64 4.24
N LEU A 728 -6.91 -35.04 3.07
CA LEU A 728 -7.00 -35.75 1.78
C LEU A 728 -5.98 -36.88 1.66
N MET A 729 -4.72 -36.66 2.05
CA MET A 729 -3.68 -37.70 2.01
C MET A 729 -3.96 -38.79 3.04
N SER A 730 -4.44 -38.43 4.24
CA SER A 730 -4.84 -39.43 5.24
C SER A 730 -6.00 -40.31 4.77
N GLU A 731 -6.97 -39.76 4.03
CA GLU A 731 -8.08 -40.54 3.47
C GLU A 731 -7.61 -41.52 2.39
N ILE A 732 -6.63 -41.11 1.57
CA ILE A 732 -6.10 -41.92 0.47
C ILE A 732 -5.15 -43.01 0.98
N ASP A 733 -4.36 -42.70 2.00
CA ASP A 733 -3.42 -43.65 2.61
C ASP A 733 -4.13 -44.63 3.57
N ALA A 734 -5.37 -44.35 3.97
CA ALA A 734 -6.13 -45.24 4.82
C ALA A 734 -6.46 -46.57 4.11
N PRO A 735 -6.33 -47.73 4.79
CA PRO A 735 -6.74 -49.01 4.22
C PRO A 735 -8.23 -48.97 3.87
N ALA A 736 -8.58 -49.45 2.68
CA ALA A 736 -9.92 -49.36 2.10
C ALA A 736 -11.02 -49.77 3.09
N ARG A 737 -11.74 -48.79 3.66
CA ARG A 737 -12.99 -49.05 4.40
C ARG A 737 -14.11 -49.18 3.38
N ARG A 738 -14.97 -50.20 3.55
CA ARG A 738 -16.24 -50.31 2.81
C ARG A 738 -17.01 -49.00 2.95
N PRO A 739 -17.53 -48.41 1.86
CA PRO A 739 -18.25 -47.15 1.96
C PRO A 739 -19.54 -47.37 2.76
N ALA A 740 -19.74 -46.59 3.82
CA ALA A 740 -21.05 -46.38 4.40
C ALA A 740 -21.86 -45.46 3.47
N PRO A 741 -23.18 -45.68 3.31
CA PRO A 741 -24.02 -44.76 2.54
C PRO A 741 -23.94 -43.36 3.16
N ARG A 742 -23.46 -42.38 2.38
CA ARG A 742 -23.49 -40.96 2.78
C ARG A 742 -24.88 -40.41 2.48
N ASP A 743 -25.65 -40.13 3.53
CA ASP A 743 -26.78 -39.21 3.45
C ASP A 743 -26.23 -37.79 3.29
N LEU A 744 -26.18 -37.31 2.05
CA LEU A 744 -25.96 -35.90 1.74
C LEU A 744 -27.28 -35.35 1.20
N ALA A 745 -27.91 -34.47 1.99
CA ALA A 745 -29.05 -33.69 1.50
C ALA A 745 -28.63 -32.91 0.23
N PRO A 746 -29.42 -32.96 -0.85
CA PRO A 746 -29.10 -32.23 -2.06
C PRO A 746 -29.21 -30.74 -1.79
N ARG A 747 -28.11 -30.00 -1.98
CA ARG A 747 -28.23 -28.61 -2.43
C ARG A 747 -28.40 -28.70 -3.94
N ASP A 748 -29.62 -28.44 -4.41
CA ASP A 748 -29.94 -28.33 -5.83
C ASP A 748 -29.07 -27.23 -6.44
N LEU A 749 -28.07 -27.66 -7.19
CA LEU A 749 -27.20 -26.81 -7.99
C LEU A 749 -27.25 -27.35 -9.41
N ASP A 750 -28.13 -26.78 -10.22
CA ASP A 750 -28.26 -27.01 -11.67
C ASP A 750 -27.06 -26.38 -12.41
N ILE A 751 -25.85 -26.95 -12.26
CA ILE A 751 -24.61 -26.36 -12.80
C ILE A 751 -24.27 -26.87 -14.21
N LEU A 752 -25.07 -27.75 -14.82
CA LEU A 752 -24.69 -28.34 -16.09
C LEU A 752 -25.92 -28.45 -17.03
N PRO A 753 -25.96 -27.79 -18.20
CA PRO A 753 -26.99 -28.00 -19.23
C PRO A 753 -26.63 -29.19 -20.14
N GLY A 754 -27.54 -30.14 -20.35
CA GLY A 754 -27.26 -31.49 -20.91
C GLY A 754 -26.35 -31.54 -22.15
N VAL A 755 -25.16 -32.14 -22.00
CA VAL A 755 -24.28 -32.47 -23.13
C VAL A 755 -24.91 -33.64 -23.90
N HIS A 756 -25.67 -33.33 -24.95
CA HIS A 756 -26.14 -34.33 -25.90
C HIS A 756 -25.12 -34.50 -27.04
N LEU A 757 -24.03 -35.22 -26.77
CA LEU A 757 -23.25 -35.83 -27.84
C LEU A 757 -24.06 -37.02 -28.35
N ARG A 758 -24.77 -36.83 -29.48
CA ARG A 758 -25.42 -37.93 -30.19
C ARG A 758 -24.38 -39.00 -30.46
N ARG A 759 -24.57 -40.20 -29.89
CA ARG A 759 -23.82 -41.40 -30.26
C ARG A 759 -23.96 -41.57 -31.77
N ALA A 760 -22.87 -41.36 -32.52
CA ALA A 760 -22.77 -41.87 -33.88
C ALA A 760 -22.74 -43.40 -33.76
N THR A 761 -23.90 -44.04 -33.96
CA THR A 761 -23.97 -45.47 -34.20
C THR A 761 -23.43 -45.74 -35.59
N ALA A 762 -22.51 -46.70 -35.68
CA ALA A 762 -21.88 -47.16 -36.90
C ALA A 762 -22.90 -47.51 -37.99
N ALA A 763 -22.68 -46.99 -39.19
CA ALA A 763 -23.05 -47.55 -40.48
C ALA A 763 -21.96 -47.15 -41.48
#